data_AF-A0A1F5NU90-F1
#
_entry.id   AF-A0A1F5NU90-F1
#
_cell.length_a   1.000
_cell.length_b   1.000
_cell.length_c   1.000
_cell.angle_alpha   90.00
_cell.angle_beta   90.00
_cell.angle_gamma   90.00
#
_symmetry.space_group_name_H-M   'P 1'
#
loop_
_entity.id
_entity.type
_entity.pdbx_description
1 polymer ?
#
loop_
_entity_poly.entity_id
_entity_poly.type
_entity_poly.pdbx_seq_one_letter_code
_entity_poly.pdbx_strand_id
1 'polypeptide(L)'
;MLGFFRKKQSAEEKFEDKPERVRPMSDMEAVSRPSFAKAAEGKPAASTKAMLAKVDLSTFSKLINFCLLALVFLVPLLFLPTSSEVREFNKQALLFLGVMVMLGVWVVRVLTTRTVSWVKTSLDYIVLALLFTSLLSSLFSLDKASSFLGYYGRFTGSFISVLSLVVLYFLVVNNLRSGQLAQKMSKYLTASFFVVLAYSFLQLLGLYLLPFEFAKSRSFNPIGSLVGLSIFSALTVLWTLWLWMSHKPLSRRQTIFYTVMLILGLAVMFLVNAFVAWLILGLGTIVFLAVGMSMTAHEPQTNWFWKPMVVLVLAILFIGFQFLPQSLNPRNVVTVDLPVEIQLSNATTFSLVKNSLSSGGKQAVLGYGPGTTGLAFGDIKPEALNKTVVWNLNFDRASSEFANLAIENGLLGLLVFELMAILFLIYGLYFLFKKHDHPGRMQAFGFFVLWLGLYLAHFFYFFNTSFYFLYWLALAAFMAIAHWSDSPPWNKGELEGVISENSASLSLAASPRAALSWMFASLLMLAVLLVGAFFEVAVYAAEAQYVSGVRAVNAANPDFQKAAERFARAANLNPYRDVYLQALGQDLIFLSSQEAAKDEPNVAQVQNWLASSVNAGLAATRISPAKAANWSALAQFYQNIKPLGIAGTDQAIINAWQEAANRDSKNPALLIRLANAYSDASEVLDPKIAGSGADTDQDGLADNMEESLGSNPELADSNQNGVMDGDEVKAGFNPAGAGRLSAAALAQFTKIDQTKLAEAQKILNRAIELKSDLPDSYIASSRIYEKSKQLAEARKKIDEAAEKFPQNSDVRFEQGRIAYNQKDYVQAESIFSAVVKLTPNHANAHYSLGLVYQQRGDDVRALAEFEKTRAITGPNVELEKLINSLKNE
;
A
#
# COMPACT_ATOMS: atom_id res chain seq x y z
N MET A 1 -8.60 15.24 -47.25
CA MET A 1 -9.02 15.69 -48.59
C MET A 1 -8.00 15.21 -49.61
N LEU A 2 -8.46 14.51 -50.65
CA LEU A 2 -7.92 14.39 -52.03
C LEU A 2 -6.48 13.84 -52.18
N GLY A 3 -6.11 12.88 -53.04
CA GLY A 3 -6.67 12.23 -54.23
C GLY A 3 -5.44 11.71 -55.02
N PHE A 4 -5.27 10.41 -55.25
CA PHE A 4 -5.54 9.68 -56.51
C PHE A 4 -4.72 10.06 -57.78
N PHE A 5 -4.19 9.02 -58.46
CA PHE A 5 -3.80 8.89 -59.89
C PHE A 5 -2.41 9.45 -60.35
N ARG A 6 -1.62 8.89 -61.30
CA ARG A 6 -1.71 7.76 -62.27
C ARG A 6 -0.34 7.47 -62.94
N LYS A 7 -0.19 6.22 -63.41
CA LYS A 7 0.61 5.57 -64.50
C LYS A 7 1.43 6.40 -65.53
N LYS A 8 2.50 5.77 -66.05
CA LYS A 8 2.74 5.30 -67.47
C LYS A 8 4.11 4.58 -67.57
N GLN A 9 4.30 3.35 -68.08
CA GLN A 9 4.21 2.69 -69.44
C GLN A 9 5.61 2.16 -69.86
N SER A 10 5.81 0.83 -69.98
CA SER A 10 6.06 -0.01 -71.21
C SER A 10 7.52 0.03 -71.73
N ALA A 11 8.20 -1.06 -72.13
CA ALA A 11 7.80 -2.06 -73.15
C ALA A 11 8.54 -3.42 -73.05
N GLU A 12 8.00 -4.38 -73.80
CA GLU A 12 8.32 -5.80 -73.96
C GLU A 12 9.51 -6.09 -74.90
N GLU A 13 10.15 -7.27 -74.78
CA GLU A 13 10.33 -8.19 -75.92
C GLU A 13 10.71 -9.62 -75.48
N LYS A 14 10.09 -10.61 -76.13
CA LYS A 14 10.28 -12.06 -76.02
C LYS A 14 11.11 -12.54 -77.22
N PHE A 15 11.85 -13.66 -77.08
CA PHE A 15 11.93 -14.71 -78.12
C PHE A 15 12.42 -16.06 -77.52
N GLU A 16 11.74 -17.15 -77.89
CA GLU A 16 12.10 -18.59 -77.77
C GLU A 16 13.31 -18.91 -78.68
N ASP A 17 14.04 -20.03 -78.71
CA ASP A 17 13.75 -21.47 -78.49
C ASP A 17 15.11 -22.26 -78.39
N LYS A 18 15.08 -23.54 -77.99
CA LYS A 18 16.19 -24.52 -77.75
C LYS A 18 16.89 -25.02 -79.07
N PRO A 19 17.83 -26.03 -79.16
CA PRO A 19 18.33 -27.07 -78.20
C PRO A 19 19.83 -27.55 -78.31
N GLU A 20 20.15 -28.63 -77.56
CA GLU A 20 21.12 -29.73 -77.85
C GLU A 20 22.55 -29.85 -77.21
N ARG A 21 22.98 -31.13 -77.08
CA ARG A 21 24.01 -31.76 -76.23
C ARG A 21 25.36 -32.03 -76.96
N VAL A 22 26.34 -32.60 -76.20
CA VAL A 22 27.51 -33.46 -76.58
C VAL A 22 28.84 -32.66 -76.56
N ARG A 23 30.01 -33.00 -75.98
CA ARG A 23 30.65 -34.07 -75.14
C ARG A 23 32.12 -33.59 -74.79
N PRO A 24 33.02 -34.39 -74.14
CA PRO A 24 34.16 -33.93 -73.32
C PRO A 24 35.57 -34.14 -73.93
N MET A 25 36.63 -33.62 -73.28
CA MET A 25 38.05 -34.11 -73.19
C MET A 25 38.95 -32.97 -72.67
N SER A 26 39.65 -33.10 -71.54
CA SER A 26 40.96 -33.75 -71.31
C SER A 26 42.19 -32.92 -71.74
N ASP A 27 43.07 -32.74 -70.74
CA ASP A 27 44.52 -32.61 -70.80
C ASP A 27 45.18 -31.34 -71.37
N MET A 28 45.87 -30.63 -70.48
CA MET A 28 47.20 -30.00 -70.65
C MET A 28 47.58 -29.28 -69.35
N GLU A 29 48.81 -29.26 -68.85
CA GLU A 29 49.96 -30.16 -68.95
C GLU A 29 50.82 -29.83 -67.72
N ALA A 30 51.56 -30.82 -67.22
CA ALA A 30 52.41 -30.69 -66.05
C ALA A 30 53.74 -29.98 -66.38
N VAL A 31 54.17 -29.06 -65.50
CA VAL A 31 55.58 -28.71 -65.35
C VAL A 31 56.04 -29.08 -63.95
N SER A 32 57.00 -29.99 -63.92
CA SER A 32 57.63 -30.62 -62.78
C SER A 32 58.79 -29.83 -62.17
N ARG A 33 59.01 -30.02 -60.85
CA ARG A 33 60.27 -30.26 -60.08
C ARG A 33 60.29 -29.45 -58.76
N PRO A 34 61.08 -29.85 -57.74
CA PRO A 34 61.25 -31.17 -57.14
C PRO A 34 61.14 -31.14 -55.59
N SER A 35 61.23 -32.31 -54.95
CA SER A 35 61.23 -32.55 -53.50
C SER A 35 62.43 -31.93 -52.76
N PHE A 36 62.22 -31.42 -51.54
CA PHE A 36 62.60 -32.06 -50.27
C PHE A 36 62.21 -31.17 -49.07
N ALA A 37 61.84 -31.84 -47.98
CA ALA A 37 61.32 -31.28 -46.74
C ALA A 37 62.26 -30.29 -46.02
N LYS A 38 61.72 -29.12 -45.63
CA LYS A 38 61.69 -28.57 -44.26
C LYS A 38 61.14 -27.13 -44.25
N ALA A 39 60.40 -26.83 -43.18
CA ALA A 39 60.00 -25.50 -42.68
C ALA A 39 58.83 -24.77 -43.37
N ALA A 40 57.61 -25.03 -42.88
CA ALA A 40 56.63 -24.00 -42.50
C ALA A 40 55.43 -24.67 -41.79
N GLU A 41 55.57 -24.93 -40.49
CA GLU A 41 54.41 -25.21 -39.62
C GLU A 41 53.59 -23.93 -39.45
N GLY A 42 52.50 -23.80 -40.23
CA GLY A 42 51.45 -22.80 -40.05
C GLY A 42 50.13 -23.50 -39.74
N LYS A 43 49.74 -23.49 -38.46
CA LYS A 43 48.54 -24.16 -37.89
C LYS A 43 47.24 -23.85 -38.67
N PRO A 44 46.38 -24.84 -38.96
CA PRO A 44 45.01 -24.59 -39.41
C PRO A 44 44.12 -24.13 -38.25
N ALA A 45 43.08 -23.37 -38.57
CA ALA A 45 42.13 -22.69 -37.70
C ALA A 45 41.65 -23.49 -36.47
N ALA A 46 42.35 -23.29 -35.34
CA ALA A 46 42.01 -23.83 -34.03
C ALA A 46 41.49 -22.76 -33.04
N SER A 47 41.06 -21.58 -33.50
CA SER A 47 40.89 -20.42 -32.59
C SER A 47 39.47 -20.13 -32.07
N THR A 48 38.41 -20.77 -32.56
CA THR A 48 37.05 -20.55 -31.98
C THR A 48 36.61 -21.68 -31.04
N LYS A 49 36.99 -22.92 -31.33
CA LYS A 49 36.66 -24.10 -30.49
C LYS A 49 37.53 -24.17 -29.22
N ALA A 50 38.77 -23.67 -29.28
CA ALA A 50 39.70 -23.65 -28.14
C ALA A 50 39.44 -22.50 -27.14
N MET A 51 38.81 -21.39 -27.58
CA MET A 51 38.46 -20.27 -26.68
C MET A 51 37.19 -20.55 -25.85
N LEU A 52 36.24 -21.32 -26.41
CA LEU A 52 35.01 -21.75 -25.72
C LEU A 52 35.25 -22.85 -24.66
N ALA A 53 36.41 -23.51 -24.67
CA ALA A 53 36.77 -24.55 -23.71
C ALA A 53 37.12 -24.05 -22.29
N LYS A 54 37.07 -22.73 -22.04
CA LYS A 54 37.43 -22.12 -20.74
C LYS A 54 36.28 -21.54 -19.93
N VAL A 55 35.05 -21.50 -20.44
CA VAL A 55 33.89 -21.03 -19.66
C VAL A 55 33.15 -22.24 -19.10
N ASP A 56 33.26 -22.47 -17.79
CA ASP A 56 32.47 -23.48 -17.08
C ASP A 56 30.99 -23.07 -17.06
N LEU A 57 30.23 -23.56 -18.04
CA LEU A 57 28.80 -23.29 -18.20
C LEU A 57 27.97 -23.71 -16.98
N SER A 58 28.47 -24.66 -16.18
CA SER A 58 27.80 -25.13 -14.96
C SER A 58 27.75 -24.05 -13.89
N THR A 59 28.63 -23.05 -13.95
CA THR A 59 28.68 -21.92 -13.01
C THR A 59 27.41 -21.08 -13.05
N PHE A 60 26.84 -20.84 -14.24
CA PHE A 60 25.61 -20.07 -14.39
C PHE A 60 24.42 -20.79 -13.74
N SER A 61 24.27 -22.08 -14.01
CA SER A 61 23.23 -22.93 -13.42
C SER A 61 23.36 -22.99 -11.89
N LYS A 62 24.59 -23.11 -11.35
CA LYS A 62 24.86 -23.11 -9.91
C LYS A 62 24.44 -21.79 -9.25
N LEU A 63 24.73 -20.64 -9.88
CA LEU A 63 24.40 -19.33 -9.34
C LEU A 63 22.88 -19.06 -9.33
N ILE A 64 22.17 -19.42 -10.40
CA ILE A 64 20.70 -19.34 -10.43
C ILE A 64 20.10 -20.24 -9.35
N ASN A 65 20.58 -21.47 -9.24
CA ASN A 65 20.08 -22.42 -8.23
C ASN A 65 20.35 -21.94 -6.80
N PHE A 66 21.52 -21.33 -6.55
CA PHE A 66 21.82 -20.72 -5.26
C PHE A 66 20.84 -19.60 -4.92
N CYS A 67 20.61 -18.67 -5.85
CA CYS A 67 19.67 -17.57 -5.66
C CYS A 67 18.24 -18.09 -5.43
N LEU A 68 17.79 -19.08 -6.21
CA LEU A 68 16.49 -19.70 -6.04
C LEU A 68 16.34 -20.35 -4.66
N LEU A 69 17.33 -21.13 -4.22
CA LEU A 69 17.31 -21.76 -2.89
C LEU A 69 17.33 -20.73 -1.76
N ALA A 70 18.05 -19.61 -1.93
CA ALA A 70 18.05 -18.50 -1.00
C ALA A 70 16.65 -17.85 -0.90
N LEU A 71 15.97 -17.60 -2.03
CA LEU A 71 14.61 -17.07 -2.04
C LEU A 71 13.62 -18.03 -1.38
N VAL A 72 13.68 -19.32 -1.70
CA VAL A 72 12.84 -20.37 -1.10
C VAL A 72 12.95 -20.39 0.43
N PHE A 73 14.15 -20.15 0.96
CA PHE A 73 14.38 -20.12 2.39
C PHE A 73 14.00 -18.79 3.04
N LEU A 74 14.42 -17.67 2.44
CA LEU A 74 14.38 -16.34 3.07
C LEU A 74 13.04 -15.61 2.90
N VAL A 75 12.31 -15.77 1.79
CA VAL A 75 11.10 -14.97 1.54
C VAL A 75 10.00 -15.18 2.62
N PRO A 76 9.74 -16.40 3.14
CA PRO A 76 8.81 -16.57 4.25
C PRO A 76 9.33 -16.04 5.60
N LEU A 77 10.64 -15.83 5.74
CA LEU A 77 11.31 -15.51 7.01
C LEU A 77 11.68 -14.04 7.17
N LEU A 78 11.93 -13.33 6.07
CA LEU A 78 12.58 -12.03 6.10
C LEU A 78 11.68 -10.95 6.72
N PHE A 79 12.23 -10.24 7.70
CA PHE A 79 11.77 -8.95 8.16
C PHE A 79 12.99 -8.15 8.66
N LEU A 80 12.98 -6.84 8.45
CA LEU A 80 14.07 -5.94 8.82
C LEU A 80 13.52 -4.65 9.44
N PRO A 81 14.22 -4.05 10.42
CA PRO A 81 13.82 -2.77 11.02
C PRO A 81 14.06 -1.58 10.10
N THR A 82 14.60 -1.75 8.89
CA THR A 82 15.06 -0.63 8.05
C THR A 82 13.94 0.02 7.23
N SER A 83 12.72 -0.51 7.29
CA SER A 83 11.55 0.00 6.57
C SER A 83 10.35 0.21 7.52
N SER A 84 9.40 1.06 7.11
CA SER A 84 8.15 1.31 7.83
C SER A 84 7.33 0.03 7.89
N GLU A 85 7.23 -0.67 6.76
CA GLU A 85 6.71 -2.03 6.65
C GLU A 85 7.84 -3.03 6.87
N VAL A 86 8.03 -3.46 8.12
CA VAL A 86 9.14 -4.34 8.52
C VAL A 86 9.11 -5.72 7.86
N ARG A 87 7.96 -6.18 7.34
CA ARG A 87 7.80 -7.49 6.67
C ARG A 87 7.72 -7.37 5.15
N GLU A 88 6.61 -6.83 4.65
CA GLU A 88 6.23 -6.96 3.24
C GLU A 88 7.20 -6.27 2.30
N PHE A 89 7.60 -5.03 2.60
CA PHE A 89 8.55 -4.28 1.78
C PHE A 89 9.89 -5.03 1.63
N ASN A 90 10.44 -5.54 2.74
CA ASN A 90 11.72 -6.25 2.73
C ASN A 90 11.66 -7.55 1.91
N LYS A 91 10.57 -8.31 2.03
CA LYS A 91 10.36 -9.53 1.25
C LYS A 91 10.25 -9.25 -0.23
N GLN A 92 9.53 -8.19 -0.59
CA GLN A 92 9.36 -7.80 -1.99
C GLN A 92 10.67 -7.32 -2.61
N ALA A 93 11.44 -6.50 -1.89
CA ALA A 93 12.76 -6.07 -2.34
C ALA A 93 13.71 -7.26 -2.55
N LEU A 94 13.72 -8.22 -1.60
CA LEU A 94 14.47 -9.47 -1.74
C LEU A 94 14.03 -10.27 -2.97
N LEU A 95 12.73 -10.44 -3.17
CA LEU A 95 12.17 -11.18 -4.30
C LEU A 95 12.54 -10.52 -5.63
N PHE A 96 12.34 -9.20 -5.75
CA PHE A 96 12.66 -8.43 -6.94
C PHE A 96 14.15 -8.55 -7.27
N LEU A 97 15.05 -8.23 -6.32
CA LEU A 97 16.49 -8.29 -6.51
C LEU A 97 16.95 -9.71 -6.87
N GLY A 98 16.43 -10.73 -6.17
CA GLY A 98 16.76 -12.13 -6.45
C GLY A 98 16.35 -12.57 -7.87
N VAL A 99 15.16 -12.17 -8.32
CA VAL A 99 14.68 -12.44 -9.68
C VAL A 99 15.54 -11.72 -10.72
N MET A 100 15.92 -10.46 -10.47
CA MET A 100 16.79 -9.71 -11.38
C MET A 100 18.17 -10.33 -11.51
N VAL A 101 18.79 -10.76 -10.40
CA VAL A 101 20.08 -11.46 -10.42
C VAL A 101 19.98 -12.74 -11.23
N MET A 102 18.96 -13.58 -10.97
CA MET A 102 18.76 -14.81 -11.72
C MET A 102 18.53 -14.56 -13.22
N LEU A 103 17.73 -13.55 -13.56
CA LEU A 103 17.47 -13.18 -14.96
C LEU A 103 18.74 -12.63 -15.64
N GLY A 104 19.52 -11.77 -14.96
CA GLY A 104 20.79 -11.26 -15.48
C GLY A 104 21.79 -12.38 -15.73
N VAL A 105 21.92 -13.33 -14.81
CA VAL A 105 22.76 -14.52 -14.99
C VAL A 105 22.27 -15.38 -16.16
N TRP A 106 20.96 -15.53 -16.33
CA TRP A 106 20.38 -16.25 -17.46
C TRP A 106 20.67 -15.54 -18.81
N VAL A 107 20.55 -14.21 -18.88
CA VAL A 107 20.89 -13.41 -20.08
C VAL A 107 22.38 -13.56 -20.42
N VAL A 108 23.27 -13.48 -19.43
CA VAL A 108 24.71 -13.67 -19.64
C VAL A 108 25.00 -15.11 -20.13
N ARG A 109 24.29 -16.11 -19.62
CA ARG A 109 24.37 -17.49 -20.14
C ARG A 109 23.95 -17.57 -21.61
N VAL A 110 22.86 -16.90 -21.99
CA VAL A 110 22.39 -16.86 -23.38
C VAL A 110 23.42 -16.19 -24.30
N LEU A 111 24.00 -15.06 -23.89
CA LEU A 111 25.05 -14.36 -24.63
C LEU A 111 26.31 -15.21 -24.82
N THR A 112 26.67 -15.97 -23.79
CA THR A 112 27.88 -16.81 -23.80
C THR A 112 27.70 -18.07 -24.64
N THR A 113 26.55 -18.74 -24.52
CA THR A 113 26.26 -19.98 -25.23
C THR A 113 25.73 -19.76 -26.65
N ARG A 114 25.24 -18.55 -26.96
CA ARG A 114 24.55 -18.21 -28.23
C ARG A 114 23.36 -19.14 -28.54
N THR A 115 22.79 -19.73 -27.50
CA THR A 115 21.62 -20.60 -27.62
C THR A 115 20.60 -20.22 -26.56
N VAL A 116 19.33 -20.18 -26.96
CA VAL A 116 18.22 -20.07 -26.02
C VAL A 116 17.51 -21.40 -26.04
N SER A 117 17.45 -22.07 -24.89
CA SER A 117 16.57 -23.23 -24.70
C SER A 117 15.46 -22.83 -23.75
N TRP A 118 14.23 -23.18 -24.12
CA TRP A 118 13.08 -23.01 -23.24
C TRP A 118 12.23 -24.27 -23.18
N VAL A 119 11.70 -24.53 -21.99
CA VAL A 119 10.70 -25.56 -21.74
C VAL A 119 9.34 -24.92 -22.02
N LYS A 120 8.66 -25.40 -23.06
CA LYS A 120 7.29 -24.96 -23.37
C LYS A 120 6.33 -25.64 -22.43
N THR A 121 5.45 -24.87 -21.80
CA THR A 121 4.38 -25.40 -20.96
C THR A 121 3.03 -24.98 -21.50
N SER A 122 1.99 -25.75 -21.17
CA SER A 122 0.60 -25.41 -21.53
C SER A 122 0.10 -24.10 -20.90
N LEU A 123 0.78 -23.59 -19.86
CA LEU A 123 0.39 -22.38 -19.15
C LEU A 123 1.10 -21.11 -19.63
N ASP A 124 2.13 -21.22 -20.48
CA ASP A 124 2.95 -20.06 -20.87
C ASP A 124 2.10 -18.90 -21.42
N TYR A 125 1.14 -19.21 -22.30
CA TYR A 125 0.27 -18.21 -22.92
C TYR A 125 -0.67 -17.53 -21.92
N ILE A 126 -1.28 -18.30 -20.99
CA ILE A 126 -2.22 -17.72 -20.02
C ILE A 126 -1.47 -16.93 -18.93
N VAL A 127 -0.25 -17.34 -18.57
CA VAL A 127 0.64 -16.58 -17.69
C VAL A 127 1.03 -15.24 -18.33
N LEU A 128 1.37 -15.23 -19.62
CA LEU A 128 1.65 -14.00 -20.36
C LEU A 128 0.39 -13.14 -20.55
N ALA A 129 -0.77 -13.76 -20.75
CA ALA A 129 -2.05 -13.05 -20.80
C ALA A 129 -2.33 -12.36 -19.45
N LEU A 130 -2.08 -13.01 -18.31
CA LEU A 130 -2.23 -12.40 -17.00
C LEU A 130 -1.33 -11.17 -16.86
N LEU A 131 -0.04 -11.29 -17.24
CA LEU A 131 0.89 -10.16 -17.22
C LEU A 131 0.40 -9.00 -18.12
N PHE A 132 -0.10 -9.32 -19.31
CA PHE A 132 -0.63 -8.34 -20.24
C PHE A 132 -1.88 -7.63 -19.69
N THR A 133 -2.81 -8.36 -19.09
CA THR A 133 -4.00 -7.76 -18.47
C THR A 133 -3.65 -6.88 -17.27
N SER A 134 -2.68 -7.30 -16.44
CA SER A 134 -2.16 -6.48 -15.35
C SER A 134 -1.47 -5.20 -15.85
N LEU A 135 -0.72 -5.28 -16.96
CA LEU A 135 -0.14 -4.11 -17.62
C LEU A 135 -1.22 -3.15 -18.12
N LEU A 136 -2.23 -3.66 -18.84
CA LEU A 136 -3.35 -2.86 -19.32
C LEU A 136 -4.06 -2.17 -18.15
N SER A 137 -4.39 -2.90 -17.10
CA SER A 137 -5.02 -2.35 -15.91
C SER A 137 -4.16 -1.24 -15.27
N SER A 138 -2.84 -1.43 -15.19
CA SER A 138 -1.92 -0.43 -14.65
C SER A 138 -1.83 0.84 -15.49
N LEU A 139 -1.77 0.72 -16.82
CA LEU A 139 -1.73 1.86 -17.75
C LEU A 139 -2.99 2.73 -17.66
N PHE A 140 -4.11 2.09 -17.35
CA PHE A 140 -5.43 2.69 -17.28
C PHE A 140 -5.94 2.95 -15.86
N SER A 141 -5.11 2.71 -14.85
CA SER A 141 -5.40 2.84 -13.42
C SER A 141 -5.73 4.27 -12.98
N LEU A 142 -6.37 4.40 -11.82
CA LEU A 142 -6.57 5.69 -11.16
C LEU A 142 -5.25 6.39 -10.82
N ASP A 143 -4.25 5.60 -10.40
CA ASP A 143 -2.96 6.08 -9.96
C ASP A 143 -1.86 5.20 -10.53
N LYS A 144 -1.24 5.69 -11.60
CA LYS A 144 -0.28 4.92 -12.39
C LYS A 144 0.97 4.56 -11.59
N ALA A 145 1.45 5.48 -10.76
CA ALA A 145 2.66 5.26 -9.97
C ALA A 145 2.43 4.15 -8.92
N SER A 146 1.34 4.24 -8.16
CA SER A 146 0.97 3.21 -7.17
C SER A 146 0.64 1.88 -7.84
N SER A 147 -0.01 1.91 -9.00
CA SER A 147 -0.37 0.67 -9.68
C SER A 147 0.83 -0.07 -10.27
N PHE A 148 1.79 0.69 -10.80
CA PHE A 148 3.00 0.14 -11.39
C PHE A 148 4.03 -0.28 -10.32
N LEU A 149 4.28 0.57 -9.32
CA LEU A 149 5.34 0.41 -8.30
C LEU A 149 4.84 -0.18 -6.97
N GLY A 150 3.52 -0.21 -6.74
CA GLY A 150 2.88 -0.63 -5.48
C GLY A 150 2.40 0.54 -4.63
N TYR A 151 1.35 0.33 -3.85
CA TYR A 151 0.79 1.32 -2.91
C TYR A 151 1.61 1.35 -1.62
N TYR A 152 1.79 2.53 -1.01
CA TYR A 152 2.57 2.64 0.22
C TYR A 152 1.86 1.92 1.38
N GLY A 153 2.55 1.02 2.09
CA GLY A 153 1.93 0.10 3.06
C GLY A 153 1.44 -1.22 2.45
N ARG A 154 1.28 -1.30 1.11
CA ARG A 154 0.93 -2.51 0.37
C ARG A 154 1.68 -2.56 -0.97
N PHE A 155 2.95 -2.95 -0.90
CA PHE A 155 3.83 -2.99 -2.07
C PHE A 155 3.49 -4.17 -3.01
N THR A 156 2.84 -5.20 -2.48
CA THR A 156 2.47 -6.43 -3.20
C THR A 156 1.22 -6.24 -4.04
N GLY A 157 1.18 -6.93 -5.18
CA GLY A 157 0.04 -6.88 -6.11
C GLY A 157 0.17 -5.79 -7.16
N SER A 158 1.25 -5.00 -7.17
CA SER A 158 1.58 -4.06 -8.26
C SER A 158 2.02 -4.77 -9.54
N PHE A 159 2.03 -4.07 -10.67
CA PHE A 159 2.53 -4.62 -11.92
C PHE A 159 3.96 -5.16 -11.81
N ILE A 160 4.88 -4.42 -11.18
CA ILE A 160 6.27 -4.88 -11.01
C ILE A 160 6.33 -6.16 -10.18
N SER A 161 5.48 -6.27 -9.16
CA SER A 161 5.41 -7.49 -8.35
C SER A 161 4.90 -8.69 -9.17
N VAL A 162 3.87 -8.50 -10.00
CA VAL A 162 3.34 -9.53 -10.91
C VAL A 162 4.38 -9.91 -11.96
N LEU A 163 5.04 -8.93 -12.58
CA LEU A 163 6.14 -9.15 -13.53
C LEU A 163 7.25 -10.00 -12.90
N SER A 164 7.63 -9.70 -11.65
CA SER A 164 8.66 -10.44 -10.93
C SER A 164 8.26 -11.90 -10.70
N LEU A 165 6.99 -12.15 -10.36
CA LEU A 165 6.46 -13.49 -10.15
C LEU A 165 6.35 -14.28 -11.46
N VAL A 166 5.98 -13.63 -12.56
CA VAL A 166 5.94 -14.23 -13.90
C VAL A 166 7.35 -14.57 -14.39
N VAL A 167 8.33 -13.67 -14.19
CA VAL A 167 9.73 -13.96 -14.51
C VAL A 167 10.26 -15.10 -13.62
N LEU A 168 9.92 -15.11 -12.33
CA LEU A 168 10.26 -16.21 -11.43
C LEU A 168 9.69 -17.55 -11.95
N TYR A 169 8.43 -17.57 -12.40
CA TYR A 169 7.81 -18.75 -13.01
C TYR A 169 8.66 -19.30 -14.16
N PHE A 170 9.01 -18.46 -15.13
CA PHE A 170 9.84 -18.89 -16.27
C PHE A 170 11.24 -19.31 -15.83
N LEU A 171 11.88 -18.60 -14.90
CA LEU A 171 13.20 -18.98 -14.40
C LEU A 171 13.18 -20.34 -13.70
N VAL A 172 12.18 -20.62 -12.86
CA VAL A 172 12.05 -21.91 -12.18
C VAL A 172 11.77 -23.03 -13.18
N VAL A 173 10.79 -22.86 -14.08
CA VAL A 173 10.44 -23.84 -15.12
C VAL A 173 11.65 -24.21 -15.98
N ASN A 174 12.47 -23.23 -16.34
CA ASN A 174 13.61 -23.45 -17.24
C ASN A 174 14.88 -23.96 -16.56
N ASN A 175 15.04 -23.77 -15.25
CA ASN A 175 16.25 -24.18 -14.51
C ASN A 175 16.04 -25.37 -13.58
N LEU A 176 14.81 -25.67 -13.15
CA LEU A 176 14.51 -26.85 -12.31
C LEU A 176 14.46 -28.13 -13.14
N ARG A 177 15.63 -28.63 -13.54
CA ARG A 177 15.79 -29.81 -14.41
C ARG A 177 16.30 -31.08 -13.70
N SER A 178 16.53 -31.00 -12.39
CA SER A 178 17.14 -32.10 -11.62
C SER A 178 16.30 -32.48 -10.41
N GLY A 179 16.08 -33.79 -10.25
CA GLY A 179 15.47 -34.36 -9.04
C GLY A 179 16.21 -33.98 -7.76
N GLN A 180 17.54 -33.86 -7.81
CA GLN A 180 18.34 -33.43 -6.65
C GLN A 180 18.05 -31.97 -6.27
N LEU A 181 17.88 -31.09 -7.27
CA LEU A 181 17.54 -29.69 -7.01
C LEU A 181 16.13 -29.57 -6.43
N ALA A 182 15.15 -30.30 -6.96
CA ALA A 182 13.79 -30.34 -6.42
C ALA A 182 13.77 -30.84 -4.96
N GLN A 183 14.58 -31.85 -4.63
CA GLN A 183 14.75 -32.31 -3.25
C GLN A 183 15.43 -31.26 -2.36
N LYS A 184 16.47 -30.56 -2.85
CA LYS A 184 17.08 -29.44 -2.12
C LYS A 184 16.07 -28.33 -1.86
N MET A 185 15.32 -27.90 -2.88
CA MET A 185 14.25 -26.91 -2.71
C MET A 185 13.24 -27.33 -1.66
N SER A 186 12.79 -28.59 -1.70
CA SER A 186 11.85 -29.13 -0.70
C SER A 186 12.43 -29.09 0.72
N LYS A 187 13.72 -29.39 0.90
CA LYS A 187 14.40 -29.31 2.21
C LYS A 187 14.52 -27.88 2.71
N TYR A 188 14.92 -26.93 1.86
CA TYR A 188 15.03 -25.52 2.23
C TYR A 188 13.67 -24.92 2.55
N LEU A 189 12.63 -25.26 1.79
CA LEU A 189 11.26 -24.85 2.07
C LEU A 189 10.76 -25.42 3.41
N THR A 190 11.02 -26.69 3.68
CA THR A 190 10.68 -27.35 4.95
C THR A 190 11.40 -26.69 6.13
N ALA A 191 12.68 -26.35 5.97
CA ALA A 191 13.45 -25.64 6.99
C ALA A 191 12.87 -24.24 7.24
N SER A 192 12.50 -23.51 6.18
CA SER A 192 11.85 -22.20 6.29
C SER A 192 10.53 -22.29 7.05
N PHE A 193 9.66 -23.24 6.68
CA PHE A 193 8.37 -23.47 7.35
C PHE A 193 8.54 -23.80 8.83
N PHE A 194 9.52 -24.65 9.17
CA PHE A 194 9.82 -24.99 10.56
C PHE A 194 10.29 -23.77 11.36
N VAL A 195 11.19 -22.94 10.81
CA VAL A 195 11.69 -21.74 11.50
C VAL A 195 10.55 -20.74 11.72
N VAL A 196 9.68 -20.52 10.74
CA VAL A 196 8.47 -19.69 10.91
C VAL A 196 7.62 -20.22 12.07
N LEU A 197 7.26 -21.51 12.04
CA LEU A 197 6.38 -22.09 13.06
C LEU A 197 7.00 -22.05 14.45
N ALA A 198 8.28 -22.42 14.59
CA ALA A 198 8.97 -22.43 15.87
C ALA A 198 9.05 -21.03 16.47
N TYR A 199 9.46 -20.03 15.67
CA TYR A 199 9.53 -18.64 16.11
C TYR A 199 8.14 -18.10 16.48
N SER A 200 7.13 -18.30 15.62
CA SER A 200 5.77 -17.80 15.86
C SER A 200 5.08 -18.49 17.04
N PHE A 201 5.32 -19.78 17.26
CA PHE A 201 4.78 -20.48 18.42
C PHE A 201 5.33 -19.90 19.73
N LEU A 202 6.65 -19.70 19.81
CA LEU A 202 7.27 -19.05 20.98
C LEU A 202 6.73 -17.63 21.20
N GLN A 203 6.55 -16.89 20.11
CA GLN A 203 6.00 -15.54 20.14
C GLN A 203 4.57 -15.49 20.69
N LEU A 204 3.70 -16.43 20.28
CA LEU A 204 2.33 -16.55 20.78
C LEU A 204 2.29 -16.89 22.28
N LEU A 205 3.31 -17.58 22.80
CA LEU A 205 3.50 -17.85 24.23
C LEU A 205 4.09 -16.66 25.00
N GLY A 206 4.43 -15.56 24.33
CA GLY A 206 5.08 -14.39 24.94
C GLY A 206 6.59 -14.55 25.17
N LEU A 207 7.23 -15.52 24.53
CA LEU A 207 8.68 -15.75 24.58
C LEU A 207 9.35 -15.01 23.41
N TYR A 208 9.84 -13.81 23.68
CA TYR A 208 10.43 -12.92 22.67
C TYR A 208 11.93 -13.20 22.48
N LEU A 209 12.30 -13.84 21.36
CA LEU A 209 13.70 -14.21 21.06
C LEU A 209 14.56 -13.06 20.53
N LEU A 210 13.93 -12.04 19.91
CA LEU A 210 14.65 -10.99 19.20
C LEU A 210 14.69 -9.68 20.01
N PRO A 211 15.77 -8.89 19.89
CA PRO A 211 15.97 -7.69 20.69
C PRO A 211 15.17 -6.47 20.20
N PHE A 212 14.40 -6.60 19.11
CA PHE A 212 13.72 -5.47 18.49
C PHE A 212 12.37 -5.15 19.16
N GLU A 213 12.13 -3.88 19.49
CA GLU A 213 10.87 -3.44 20.12
C GLU A 213 9.61 -3.81 19.31
N PHE A 214 9.64 -3.62 17.98
CA PHE A 214 8.50 -3.99 17.13
C PHE A 214 8.18 -5.49 17.16
N ALA A 215 9.14 -6.32 17.54
CA ALA A 215 9.00 -7.77 17.63
C ALA A 215 8.62 -8.22 19.05
N LYS A 216 8.44 -7.32 20.04
CA LYS A 216 8.00 -7.66 21.40
C LYS A 216 6.47 -7.62 21.54
N SER A 217 5.77 -8.33 20.66
CA SER A 217 4.31 -8.43 20.68
C SER A 217 3.86 -9.85 20.32
N ARG A 218 2.92 -10.44 21.06
CA ARG A 218 2.41 -11.80 20.81
C ARG A 218 1.87 -12.02 19.40
N SER A 219 1.40 -10.98 18.72
CA SER A 219 0.88 -11.07 17.36
C SER A 219 1.95 -11.00 16.28
N PHE A 220 3.16 -10.53 16.60
CA PHE A 220 4.23 -10.40 15.62
C PHE A 220 4.61 -11.78 15.05
N ASN A 221 4.80 -11.89 13.74
CA ASN A 221 5.29 -13.12 13.12
C ASN A 221 5.88 -12.79 11.74
N PRO A 222 6.73 -13.67 11.16
CA PRO A 222 7.36 -13.43 9.88
C PRO A 222 6.35 -13.38 8.74
N ILE A 223 5.23 -14.11 8.82
CA ILE A 223 4.26 -14.23 7.73
C ILE A 223 3.47 -12.94 7.55
N GLY A 224 2.92 -12.36 8.62
CA GLY A 224 2.08 -11.17 8.54
C GLY A 224 1.03 -11.16 9.64
N SER A 225 -0.23 -11.23 9.25
CA SER A 225 -1.34 -11.23 10.22
C SER A 225 -1.50 -12.58 10.92
N LEU A 226 -2.31 -12.62 11.98
CA LEU A 226 -2.57 -13.85 12.73
C LEU A 226 -3.37 -14.85 11.89
N VAL A 227 -4.37 -14.37 11.15
CA VAL A 227 -5.11 -15.21 10.19
C VAL A 227 -4.16 -15.77 9.12
N GLY A 228 -3.28 -14.94 8.57
CA GLY A 228 -2.25 -15.37 7.61
C GLY A 228 -1.31 -16.42 8.20
N LEU A 229 -0.83 -16.25 9.44
CA LEU A 229 -0.01 -17.25 10.12
C LEU A 229 -0.73 -18.59 10.30
N SER A 230 -2.02 -18.56 10.63
CA SER A 230 -2.83 -19.78 10.78
C SER A 230 -3.03 -20.50 9.44
N ILE A 231 -3.28 -19.77 8.35
CA ILE A 231 -3.34 -20.32 6.99
C ILE A 231 -1.98 -20.94 6.60
N PHE A 232 -0.88 -20.24 6.84
CA PHE A 232 0.46 -20.76 6.61
C PHE A 232 0.72 -22.06 7.39
N SER A 233 0.22 -22.15 8.63
CA SER A 233 0.31 -23.34 9.46
C SER A 233 -0.48 -24.51 8.88
N ALA A 234 -1.69 -24.27 8.34
CA ALA A 234 -2.47 -25.28 7.62
C ALA A 234 -1.73 -25.80 6.37
N LEU A 235 -1.13 -24.91 5.58
CA LEU A 235 -0.29 -25.28 4.43
C LEU A 235 0.91 -26.12 4.85
N THR A 236 1.52 -25.78 5.99
CA THR A 236 2.65 -26.51 6.55
C THR A 236 2.26 -27.92 7.02
N VAL A 237 1.07 -28.09 7.59
CA VAL A 237 0.51 -29.39 7.94
C VAL A 237 0.32 -30.25 6.68
N LEU A 238 -0.30 -29.71 5.63
CA LEU A 238 -0.48 -30.40 4.35
C LEU A 238 0.87 -30.80 3.72
N TRP A 239 1.85 -29.90 3.75
CA TRP A 239 3.21 -30.17 3.29
C TRP A 239 3.88 -31.29 4.09
N THR A 240 3.68 -31.33 5.41
CA THR A 240 4.22 -32.37 6.29
C THR A 240 3.59 -33.74 6.02
N LEU A 241 2.29 -33.79 5.72
CA LEU A 241 1.62 -35.03 5.30
C LEU A 241 2.23 -35.57 4.00
N TRP A 242 2.50 -34.70 3.03
CA TRP A 242 3.21 -35.07 1.80
C TRP A 242 4.64 -35.59 2.08
N LEU A 243 5.40 -34.95 2.97
CA LEU A 243 6.76 -35.40 3.32
C LEU A 243 6.77 -36.82 3.89
N TRP A 244 5.77 -37.19 4.71
CA TRP A 244 5.62 -38.56 5.20
C TRP A 244 5.26 -39.56 4.10
N MET A 245 4.44 -39.16 3.14
CA MET A 245 4.05 -40.03 2.02
C MET A 245 5.20 -40.26 1.03
N SER A 246 6.04 -39.25 0.81
CA SER A 246 7.03 -39.22 -0.28
C SER A 246 8.32 -40.01 -0.03
N HIS A 247 8.64 -40.39 1.20
CA HIS A 247 9.91 -41.04 1.55
C HIS A 247 9.71 -42.49 2.04
N LYS A 248 10.51 -43.43 1.53
CA LYS A 248 10.51 -44.83 1.99
C LYS A 248 11.94 -45.38 2.20
N PRO A 249 12.31 -45.91 3.39
CA PRO A 249 11.81 -45.57 4.73
C PRO A 249 12.47 -44.29 5.30
N LEU A 250 11.71 -43.53 6.09
CA LEU A 250 12.23 -42.35 6.79
C LEU A 250 13.16 -42.74 7.94
N SER A 251 14.22 -41.95 8.14
CA SER A 251 15.05 -42.08 9.35
C SER A 251 14.26 -41.70 10.61
N ARG A 252 14.68 -42.25 11.76
CA ARG A 252 14.09 -41.90 13.07
C ARG A 252 14.11 -40.38 13.33
N ARG A 253 15.22 -39.71 12.95
CA ARG A 253 15.37 -38.25 13.10
C ARG A 253 14.37 -37.48 12.24
N GLN A 254 14.18 -37.87 10.97
CA GLN A 254 13.19 -37.24 10.09
C GLN A 254 11.77 -37.46 10.60
N THR A 255 11.46 -38.66 11.09
CA THR A 255 10.13 -38.96 11.65
C THR A 255 9.82 -38.08 12.85
N ILE A 256 10.76 -37.93 13.79
CA ILE A 256 10.62 -37.04 14.94
C ILE A 256 10.44 -35.59 14.47
N PHE A 257 11.31 -35.12 13.58
CA PHE A 257 11.26 -33.75 13.06
C PHE A 257 9.92 -33.42 12.40
N TYR A 258 9.41 -34.27 11.51
CA TYR A 258 8.10 -34.07 10.87
C TYR A 258 6.94 -34.16 11.87
N THR A 259 7.06 -34.98 12.91
CA THR A 259 6.04 -35.04 13.97
C THR A 259 6.00 -33.74 14.77
N VAL A 260 7.16 -33.20 15.16
CA VAL A 260 7.26 -31.91 15.83
C VAL A 260 6.70 -30.79 14.94
N MET A 261 7.03 -30.81 13.66
CA MET A 261 6.53 -29.83 12.69
C MET A 261 5.00 -29.90 12.53
N LEU A 262 4.41 -31.10 12.48
CA LEU A 262 2.96 -31.29 12.48
C LEU A 262 2.33 -30.70 13.76
N ILE A 263 2.86 -31.06 14.93
CA ILE A 263 2.33 -30.62 16.23
C ILE A 263 2.42 -29.09 16.34
N LEU A 264 3.55 -28.49 15.95
CA LEU A 264 3.72 -27.04 15.95
C LEU A 264 2.69 -26.36 15.05
N GLY A 265 2.46 -26.88 13.83
CA GLY A 265 1.47 -26.33 12.91
C GLY A 265 0.06 -26.36 13.50
N LEU A 266 -0.34 -27.51 14.05
CA LEU A 266 -1.65 -27.67 14.71
C LEU A 266 -1.78 -26.81 15.98
N ALA A 267 -0.70 -26.66 16.76
CA ALA A 267 -0.69 -25.84 17.96
C ALA A 267 -0.85 -24.35 17.64
N VAL A 268 -0.14 -23.84 16.62
CA VAL A 268 -0.32 -22.45 16.15
C VAL A 268 -1.76 -22.23 15.67
N MET A 269 -2.31 -23.15 14.87
CA MET A 269 -3.71 -23.07 14.42
C MET A 269 -4.71 -23.08 15.59
N PHE A 270 -4.46 -23.88 16.63
CA PHE A 270 -5.27 -23.94 17.83
C PHE A 270 -5.23 -22.63 18.63
N LEU A 271 -4.03 -22.07 18.86
CA LEU A 271 -3.86 -20.84 19.63
C LEU A 271 -4.49 -19.63 18.94
N VAL A 272 -4.30 -19.51 17.63
CA VAL A 272 -4.89 -18.42 16.84
C VAL A 272 -6.39 -18.65 16.61
N ASN A 273 -6.78 -19.89 16.33
CA ASN A 273 -8.16 -20.32 16.08
C ASN A 273 -8.88 -19.57 14.96
N ALA A 274 -8.22 -19.41 13.82
CA ALA A 274 -8.83 -18.83 12.63
C ALA A 274 -9.69 -19.87 11.88
N PHE A 275 -11.00 -19.63 11.76
CA PHE A 275 -11.94 -20.50 11.04
C PHE A 275 -11.47 -20.85 9.62
N VAL A 276 -11.00 -19.84 8.88
CA VAL A 276 -10.54 -19.98 7.49
C VAL A 276 -9.40 -21.00 7.36
N ALA A 277 -8.48 -21.05 8.31
CA ALA A 277 -7.35 -21.96 8.28
C ALA A 277 -7.78 -23.43 8.46
N TRP A 278 -8.74 -23.69 9.36
CA TRP A 278 -9.32 -25.02 9.53
C TRP A 278 -10.09 -25.49 8.29
N LEU A 279 -10.81 -24.56 7.63
CA LEU A 279 -11.50 -24.85 6.37
C LEU A 279 -10.52 -25.24 5.26
N ILE A 280 -9.44 -24.48 5.08
CA ILE A 280 -8.37 -24.78 4.11
C ILE A 280 -7.71 -26.12 4.43
N LEU A 281 -7.43 -26.41 5.70
CA LEU A 281 -6.86 -27.69 6.13
C LEU A 281 -7.80 -28.85 5.82
N GLY A 282 -9.08 -28.74 6.15
CA GLY A 282 -10.08 -29.77 5.90
C GLY A 282 -10.25 -30.08 4.41
N LEU A 283 -10.55 -29.04 3.60
CA LEU A 283 -10.70 -29.18 2.15
C LEU A 283 -9.42 -29.66 1.47
N GLY A 284 -8.27 -29.11 1.84
CA GLY A 284 -6.96 -29.52 1.33
C GLY A 284 -6.64 -30.98 1.67
N THR A 285 -6.99 -31.43 2.88
CA THR A 285 -6.78 -32.83 3.30
C THR A 285 -7.69 -33.79 2.55
N ILE A 286 -8.94 -33.42 2.27
CA ILE A 286 -9.86 -34.23 1.43
C ILE A 286 -9.24 -34.45 0.05
N VAL A 287 -8.77 -33.40 -0.61
CA VAL A 287 -8.16 -33.54 -1.94
C VAL A 287 -6.82 -34.28 -1.86
N PHE A 288 -6.00 -34.02 -0.84
CA PHE A 288 -4.77 -34.77 -0.58
C PHE A 288 -5.04 -36.28 -0.50
N LEU A 289 -6.06 -36.68 0.24
CA LEU A 289 -6.47 -38.07 0.41
C LEU A 289 -6.97 -38.68 -0.91
N ALA A 290 -7.88 -38.00 -1.60
CA ALA A 290 -8.43 -38.46 -2.88
C ALA A 290 -7.31 -38.69 -3.92
N VAL A 291 -6.41 -37.71 -4.07
CA VAL A 291 -5.31 -37.79 -5.03
C VAL A 291 -4.27 -38.82 -4.58
N GLY A 292 -3.88 -38.80 -3.30
CA GLY A 292 -2.89 -39.72 -2.75
C GLY A 292 -3.33 -41.19 -2.83
N MET A 293 -4.60 -41.49 -2.58
CA MET A 293 -5.17 -42.84 -2.75
C MET A 293 -5.15 -43.27 -4.21
N SER A 294 -5.58 -42.39 -5.13
CA SER A 294 -5.51 -42.71 -6.56
C SER A 294 -4.06 -42.95 -7.03
N MET A 295 -3.09 -42.21 -6.51
CA MET A 295 -1.68 -42.36 -6.87
C MET A 295 -1.05 -43.66 -6.35
N THR A 296 -1.53 -44.17 -5.22
CA THR A 296 -1.01 -45.35 -4.52
C THR A 296 -1.88 -46.59 -4.64
N ALA A 297 -2.95 -46.55 -5.46
CA ALA A 297 -3.90 -47.64 -5.63
C ALA A 297 -3.29 -49.00 -6.05
N HIS A 298 -2.08 -48.97 -6.63
CA HIS A 298 -1.37 -50.16 -7.11
C HIS A 298 -0.23 -50.58 -6.16
N GLU A 299 -0.06 -49.90 -5.03
CA GLU A 299 1.01 -50.20 -4.05
C GLU A 299 0.49 -51.03 -2.86
N PRO A 300 1.14 -52.14 -2.50
CA PRO A 300 0.65 -53.11 -1.51
C PRO A 300 0.78 -52.69 -0.03
N GLN A 301 1.32 -51.51 0.29
CA GLN A 301 1.48 -51.02 1.67
C GLN A 301 1.00 -49.57 1.82
N THR A 302 -0.05 -49.32 2.60
CA THR A 302 -0.60 -47.96 2.81
C THR A 302 -0.71 -47.55 4.28
N ASN A 303 0.39 -47.67 5.04
CA ASN A 303 0.48 -47.10 6.39
C ASN A 303 0.47 -45.56 6.45
N TRP A 304 0.41 -44.87 5.31
CA TRP A 304 0.40 -43.40 5.23
C TRP A 304 -0.98 -42.79 5.50
N PHE A 305 -2.08 -43.54 5.26
CA PHE A 305 -3.45 -43.02 5.19
C PHE A 305 -4.03 -42.51 6.52
N TRP A 306 -3.68 -43.12 7.65
CA TRP A 306 -4.27 -42.77 8.93
C TRP A 306 -3.88 -41.37 9.43
N LYS A 307 -2.69 -40.85 9.07
CA LYS A 307 -2.23 -39.53 9.54
C LYS A 307 -3.08 -38.39 8.92
N PRO A 308 -3.29 -38.32 7.59
CA PRO A 308 -4.24 -37.37 7.02
C PRO A 308 -5.67 -37.56 7.53
N MET A 309 -6.14 -38.79 7.79
CA MET A 309 -7.46 -39.03 8.39
C MET A 309 -7.61 -38.35 9.76
N VAL A 310 -6.62 -38.50 10.64
CA VAL A 310 -6.63 -37.83 11.96
C VAL A 310 -6.65 -36.31 11.78
N VAL A 311 -5.83 -35.77 10.87
CA VAL A 311 -5.82 -34.34 10.58
C VAL A 311 -7.17 -33.84 10.05
N LEU A 312 -7.84 -34.62 9.18
CA LEU A 312 -9.16 -34.29 8.66
C LEU A 312 -10.23 -34.27 9.76
N VAL A 313 -10.24 -35.28 10.63
CA VAL A 313 -11.17 -35.35 11.77
C VAL A 313 -10.95 -34.15 12.69
N LEU A 314 -9.70 -33.81 13.01
CA LEU A 314 -9.38 -32.62 13.80
C LEU A 314 -9.88 -31.35 13.12
N ALA A 315 -9.64 -31.17 11.82
CA ALA A 315 -10.12 -30.00 11.09
C ALA A 315 -11.64 -29.87 11.16
N ILE A 316 -12.38 -30.96 10.95
CA ILE A 316 -13.85 -30.99 11.04
C ILE A 316 -14.32 -30.65 12.45
N LEU A 317 -13.69 -31.21 13.49
CA LEU A 317 -14.02 -30.92 14.89
C LEU A 317 -13.82 -29.44 15.21
N PHE A 318 -12.69 -28.85 14.82
CA PHE A 318 -12.40 -27.43 15.08
C PHE A 318 -13.26 -26.46 14.28
N ILE A 319 -13.71 -26.85 13.08
CA ILE A 319 -14.77 -26.15 12.35
C ILE A 319 -16.07 -26.20 13.15
N GLY A 320 -16.48 -27.38 13.61
CA GLY A 320 -17.68 -27.57 14.43
C GLY A 320 -17.66 -26.75 15.73
N PHE A 321 -16.50 -26.67 16.39
CA PHE A 321 -16.33 -25.89 17.62
C PHE A 321 -16.59 -24.39 17.43
N GLN A 322 -16.42 -23.83 16.23
CA GLN A 322 -16.73 -22.41 15.99
C GLN A 322 -18.22 -22.09 16.10
N PHE A 323 -19.09 -23.09 15.98
CA PHE A 323 -20.54 -22.94 16.09
C PHE A 323 -21.06 -23.22 17.51
N LEU A 324 -20.18 -23.60 18.44
CA LEU A 324 -20.55 -23.76 19.85
C LEU A 324 -20.62 -22.40 20.54
N PRO A 325 -21.50 -22.24 21.57
CA PRO A 325 -21.46 -21.08 22.46
C PRO A 325 -20.05 -20.87 23.02
N GLN A 326 -19.66 -19.60 23.25
CA GLN A 326 -18.30 -19.28 23.71
C GLN A 326 -17.91 -20.02 25.01
N SER A 327 -18.86 -20.31 25.90
CA SER A 327 -18.62 -21.07 27.13
C SER A 327 -18.25 -22.54 26.90
N LEU A 328 -18.61 -23.12 25.76
CA LEU A 328 -18.39 -24.53 25.41
C LEU A 328 -17.27 -24.73 24.38
N ASN A 329 -16.79 -23.66 23.73
CA ASN A 329 -15.73 -23.78 22.74
C ASN A 329 -14.40 -24.15 23.42
N PRO A 330 -13.81 -25.32 23.12
CA PRO A 330 -12.58 -25.79 23.77
C PRO A 330 -11.39 -24.84 23.64
N ARG A 331 -11.37 -23.99 22.60
CA ARG A 331 -10.36 -22.95 22.44
C ARG A 331 -10.35 -21.97 23.61
N ASN A 332 -11.52 -21.66 24.19
CA ASN A 332 -11.62 -20.67 25.25
C ASN A 332 -11.11 -21.17 26.61
N VAL A 333 -10.75 -22.45 26.72
CA VAL A 333 -10.02 -23.00 27.88
C VAL A 333 -8.59 -22.45 27.94
N VAL A 334 -8.01 -22.07 26.80
CA VAL A 334 -6.68 -21.47 26.71
C VAL A 334 -6.81 -19.99 26.36
N THR A 335 -6.62 -19.12 27.34
CA THR A 335 -6.68 -17.67 27.14
C THR A 335 -5.32 -17.13 26.74
N VAL A 336 -5.13 -16.87 25.44
CA VAL A 336 -4.01 -16.06 24.95
C VAL A 336 -4.54 -14.68 24.58
N ASP A 337 -4.00 -13.67 25.24
CA ASP A 337 -4.27 -12.27 24.88
C ASP A 337 -3.64 -11.98 23.52
N LEU A 338 -4.48 -11.97 22.48
CA LEU A 338 -4.14 -11.70 21.10
C LEU A 338 -5.00 -10.52 20.63
N PRO A 339 -4.40 -9.54 19.93
CA PRO A 339 -5.17 -8.42 19.38
C PRO A 339 -6.18 -8.92 18.35
N VAL A 340 -7.37 -8.31 18.37
CA VAL A 340 -8.41 -8.60 17.38
C VAL A 340 -7.98 -8.03 16.03
N GLU A 341 -7.91 -8.90 15.01
CA GLU A 341 -7.62 -8.49 13.65
C GLU A 341 -8.87 -7.86 13.01
N ILE A 342 -8.79 -6.57 12.67
CA ILE A 342 -9.89 -5.87 12.02
C ILE A 342 -9.82 -6.15 10.51
N GLN A 343 -10.82 -6.83 9.98
CA GLN A 343 -10.98 -7.10 8.56
C GLN A 343 -12.39 -6.76 8.09
N LEU A 344 -12.53 -6.52 6.79
CA LEU A 344 -13.84 -6.38 6.18
C LEU A 344 -14.63 -7.68 6.28
N SER A 345 -15.94 -7.57 6.52
CA SER A 345 -16.84 -8.72 6.41
C SER A 345 -16.97 -9.15 4.95
N ASN A 346 -17.24 -10.44 4.71
CA ASN A 346 -17.45 -10.93 3.35
C ASN A 346 -18.62 -10.22 2.64
N ALA A 347 -19.69 -9.86 3.35
CA ALA A 347 -20.82 -9.12 2.79
C ALA A 347 -20.41 -7.71 2.34
N THR A 348 -19.59 -7.02 3.14
CA THR A 348 -19.02 -5.72 2.76
C THR A 348 -18.08 -5.88 1.56
N THR A 349 -17.22 -6.90 1.57
CA THR A 349 -16.31 -7.22 0.46
C THR A 349 -17.07 -7.43 -0.86
N PHE A 350 -18.13 -8.23 -0.88
CA PHE A 350 -18.93 -8.42 -2.10
C PHE A 350 -19.66 -7.16 -2.53
N SER A 351 -20.06 -6.29 -1.59
CA SER A 351 -20.62 -4.98 -1.91
C SER A 351 -19.58 -4.07 -2.58
N LEU A 352 -18.31 -4.10 -2.13
CA LEU A 352 -17.22 -3.37 -2.78
C LEU A 352 -16.99 -3.86 -4.22
N VAL A 353 -16.95 -5.18 -4.43
CA VAL A 353 -16.83 -5.76 -5.78
C VAL A 353 -18.00 -5.34 -6.67
N LYS A 354 -19.23 -5.47 -6.18
CA LYS A 354 -20.43 -5.06 -6.92
C LYS A 354 -20.38 -3.59 -7.30
N ASN A 355 -20.04 -2.71 -6.35
CA ASN A 355 -19.94 -1.27 -6.60
C ASN A 355 -18.83 -0.97 -7.60
N SER A 356 -17.65 -1.58 -7.44
CA SER A 356 -16.51 -1.43 -8.35
C SER A 356 -16.86 -1.80 -9.81
N LEU A 357 -17.53 -2.94 -10.01
CA LEU A 357 -17.98 -3.38 -11.34
C LEU A 357 -19.12 -2.52 -11.92
N SER A 358 -19.84 -1.79 -11.06
CA SER A 358 -20.95 -0.92 -11.47
C SER A 358 -20.50 0.54 -11.71
N SER A 359 -19.28 0.91 -11.33
CA SER A 359 -18.76 2.29 -11.44
C SER A 359 -18.56 2.77 -12.88
N GLY A 360 -18.40 1.87 -13.85
CA GLY A 360 -18.24 2.21 -15.26
C GLY A 360 -17.74 1.04 -16.10
N GLY A 361 -17.98 1.06 -17.41
CA GLY A 361 -17.61 -0.05 -18.30
C GLY A 361 -16.11 -0.34 -18.35
N LYS A 362 -15.27 0.71 -18.29
CA LYS A 362 -13.82 0.57 -18.24
C LYS A 362 -13.36 -0.07 -16.93
N GLN A 363 -13.89 0.40 -15.79
CA GLN A 363 -13.59 -0.13 -14.46
C GLN A 363 -14.10 -1.56 -14.30
N ALA A 364 -15.26 -1.91 -14.88
CA ALA A 364 -15.77 -3.27 -14.87
C ALA A 364 -14.82 -4.26 -15.58
N VAL A 365 -14.23 -3.85 -16.70
CA VAL A 365 -13.37 -4.71 -17.52
C VAL A 365 -11.93 -4.75 -16.99
N LEU A 366 -11.33 -3.58 -16.73
CA LEU A 366 -9.91 -3.45 -16.41
C LEU A 366 -9.63 -3.17 -14.92
N GLY A 367 -10.66 -2.90 -14.12
CA GLY A 367 -10.50 -2.54 -12.71
C GLY A 367 -9.98 -1.12 -12.49
N TYR A 368 -9.59 -0.87 -11.25
CA TYR A 368 -9.05 0.41 -10.77
C TYR A 368 -7.52 0.50 -10.87
N GLY A 369 -6.85 -0.59 -11.23
CA GLY A 369 -5.40 -0.75 -11.24
C GLY A 369 -4.92 -1.71 -10.14
N PRO A 370 -3.93 -2.60 -10.42
CA PRO A 370 -3.27 -3.42 -9.40
C PRO A 370 -2.83 -2.59 -8.19
N GLY A 371 -3.14 -3.03 -6.96
CA GLY A 371 -2.74 -2.36 -5.72
C GLY A 371 -3.45 -1.05 -5.37
N THR A 372 -4.51 -0.63 -6.09
CA THR A 372 -5.17 0.67 -5.86
C THR A 372 -6.48 0.60 -5.05
N THR A 373 -6.81 -0.54 -4.44
CA THR A 373 -8.04 -0.70 -3.65
C THR A 373 -8.22 0.40 -2.60
N GLY A 374 -7.16 0.77 -1.87
CA GLY A 374 -7.23 1.86 -0.87
C GLY A 374 -7.42 3.27 -1.44
N LEU A 375 -7.19 3.48 -2.74
CA LEU A 375 -7.49 4.73 -3.44
C LEU A 375 -8.93 4.74 -3.96
N ALA A 376 -9.41 3.59 -4.47
CA ALA A 376 -10.77 3.42 -4.95
C ALA A 376 -11.80 3.28 -3.82
N PHE A 377 -11.35 2.95 -2.60
CA PHE A 377 -12.21 2.57 -1.49
C PHE A 377 -13.30 3.60 -1.21
N GLY A 378 -12.97 4.89 -1.14
CA GLY A 378 -13.94 5.97 -0.89
C GLY A 378 -15.11 5.97 -1.88
N ASP A 379 -14.82 5.75 -3.16
CA ASP A 379 -15.82 5.71 -4.24
C ASP A 379 -16.71 4.46 -4.13
N ILE A 380 -16.11 3.29 -3.93
CA ILE A 380 -16.82 2.00 -3.97
C ILE A 380 -17.38 1.57 -2.61
N LYS A 381 -17.04 2.26 -1.52
CA LYS A 381 -17.49 1.98 -0.16
C LYS A 381 -19.02 1.94 -0.08
N PRO A 382 -19.64 0.91 0.52
CA PRO A 382 -21.07 0.90 0.74
C PRO A 382 -21.46 1.82 1.91
N GLU A 383 -22.55 2.57 1.79
CA GLU A 383 -23.04 3.46 2.87
C GLU A 383 -23.35 2.71 4.16
N ALA A 384 -23.73 1.43 4.08
CA ALA A 384 -23.94 0.58 5.25
C ALA A 384 -22.69 0.48 6.16
N LEU A 385 -21.48 0.62 5.60
CA LEU A 385 -20.24 0.62 6.40
C LEU A 385 -20.16 1.82 7.34
N ASN A 386 -20.79 2.96 6.99
CA ASN A 386 -20.81 4.15 7.85
C ASN A 386 -21.57 3.94 9.17
N LYS A 387 -22.42 2.92 9.23
CA LYS A 387 -23.19 2.54 10.41
C LYS A 387 -22.42 1.60 11.35
N THR A 388 -21.19 1.23 11.00
CA THR A 388 -20.35 0.33 11.81
C THR A 388 -19.33 1.11 12.63
N VAL A 389 -18.69 0.44 13.60
CA VAL A 389 -17.62 1.04 14.42
C VAL A 389 -16.33 1.33 13.62
N VAL A 390 -16.13 0.68 12.48
CA VAL A 390 -14.93 0.82 11.62
C VAL A 390 -15.14 1.78 10.45
N TRP A 391 -16.18 2.61 10.50
CA TRP A 391 -16.57 3.50 9.39
C TRP A 391 -15.47 4.47 8.93
N ASN A 392 -14.62 4.90 9.86
CA ASN A 392 -13.55 5.88 9.64
C ASN A 392 -12.25 5.25 9.12
N LEU A 393 -12.18 3.92 9.01
CA LEU A 393 -11.01 3.24 8.46
C LEU A 393 -11.06 3.22 6.94
N ASN A 394 -9.92 3.52 6.31
CA ASN A 394 -9.71 3.29 4.89
C ASN A 394 -9.06 1.92 4.70
N PHE A 395 -9.80 0.97 4.10
CA PHE A 395 -9.28 -0.36 3.86
C PHE A 395 -8.56 -0.41 2.50
N ASP A 396 -7.27 -0.75 2.53
CA ASP A 396 -6.40 -0.84 1.35
C ASP A 396 -6.52 -2.17 0.59
N ARG A 397 -7.39 -3.07 1.07
CA ARG A 397 -7.64 -4.41 0.54
C ARG A 397 -9.01 -4.92 0.92
N ALA A 398 -9.56 -5.79 0.09
CA ALA A 398 -10.72 -6.62 0.40
C ALA A 398 -10.35 -7.77 1.37
N SER A 399 -11.37 -8.46 1.89
CA SER A 399 -11.15 -9.63 2.77
C SER A 399 -10.53 -10.83 2.04
N SER A 400 -10.68 -10.93 0.71
CA SER A 400 -10.13 -12.02 -0.09
C SER A 400 -9.33 -11.55 -1.30
N GLU A 401 -8.40 -12.39 -1.73
CA GLU A 401 -7.60 -12.13 -2.93
C GLU A 401 -8.46 -12.15 -4.20
N PHE A 402 -9.46 -13.03 -4.25
CA PHE A 402 -10.46 -13.06 -5.33
C PHE A 402 -11.12 -11.68 -5.52
N ALA A 403 -11.54 -11.05 -4.41
CA ALA A 403 -12.18 -9.74 -4.46
C ALA A 403 -11.20 -8.62 -4.81
N ASN A 404 -9.95 -8.69 -4.33
CA ASN A 404 -8.90 -7.75 -4.75
C ASN A 404 -8.68 -7.81 -6.26
N LEU A 405 -8.54 -9.01 -6.84
CA LEU A 405 -8.36 -9.17 -8.29
C LEU A 405 -9.53 -8.57 -9.08
N ALA A 406 -10.76 -8.76 -8.61
CA ALA A 406 -11.95 -8.18 -9.23
C ALA A 406 -11.96 -6.65 -9.21
N ILE A 407 -11.61 -6.04 -8.07
CA ILE A 407 -11.59 -4.58 -7.90
C ILE A 407 -10.42 -3.95 -8.69
N GLU A 408 -9.25 -4.57 -8.59
CA GLU A 408 -8.00 -4.00 -9.08
C GLU A 408 -7.77 -4.28 -10.56
N ASN A 409 -8.03 -5.50 -11.04
CA ASN A 409 -7.77 -5.92 -12.41
C ASN A 409 -9.06 -6.10 -13.25
N GLY A 410 -10.23 -5.86 -12.64
CA GLY A 410 -11.52 -6.01 -13.30
C GLY A 410 -11.87 -7.46 -13.61
N LEU A 411 -12.98 -7.65 -14.33
CA LEU A 411 -13.41 -8.98 -14.77
C LEU A 411 -12.39 -9.64 -15.69
N LEU A 412 -11.69 -8.88 -16.53
CA LEU A 412 -10.73 -9.46 -17.48
C LEU A 412 -9.55 -10.11 -16.75
N GLY A 413 -8.90 -9.38 -15.83
CA GLY A 413 -7.78 -9.93 -15.07
C GLY A 413 -8.20 -11.06 -14.13
N LEU A 414 -9.37 -10.93 -13.48
CA LEU A 414 -9.94 -11.99 -12.64
C LEU A 414 -10.17 -13.27 -13.45
N LEU A 415 -10.85 -13.18 -14.60
CA LEU A 415 -11.16 -14.36 -15.42
C LEU A 415 -9.90 -15.02 -15.98
N VAL A 416 -8.88 -14.24 -16.35
CA VAL A 416 -7.60 -14.78 -16.82
C VAL A 416 -6.85 -15.49 -15.68
N PHE A 417 -6.87 -14.95 -14.47
CA PHE A 417 -6.27 -15.59 -13.29
C PHE A 417 -6.98 -16.91 -12.95
N GLU A 418 -8.31 -16.90 -12.90
CA GLU A 418 -9.10 -18.12 -12.61
C GLU A 418 -8.95 -19.16 -13.72
N LEU A 419 -8.93 -18.74 -14.99
CA LEU A 419 -8.69 -19.64 -16.11
C LEU A 419 -7.31 -20.31 -16.00
N MET A 420 -6.27 -19.56 -15.63
CA MET A 420 -4.94 -20.14 -15.38
C MET A 420 -5.00 -21.19 -14.27
N ALA A 421 -5.67 -20.89 -13.16
CA ALA A 421 -5.79 -21.82 -12.04
C ALA A 421 -6.57 -23.08 -12.41
N ILE A 422 -7.67 -22.96 -13.16
CA ILE A 422 -8.47 -24.09 -13.64
C ILE A 422 -7.67 -24.94 -14.63
N LEU A 423 -6.98 -24.33 -15.59
CA LEU A 423 -6.13 -25.05 -16.54
C LEU A 423 -5.01 -25.82 -15.82
N PHE A 424 -4.40 -25.20 -14.82
CA PHE A 424 -3.41 -25.87 -13.98
C PHE A 424 -4.02 -27.02 -13.18
N LEU A 425 -5.20 -26.83 -12.57
CA LEU A 425 -5.89 -27.87 -11.82
C LEU A 425 -6.18 -29.10 -12.69
N ILE A 426 -6.73 -28.87 -13.89
CA ILE A 426 -7.03 -29.94 -14.86
C ILE A 426 -5.75 -30.66 -15.29
N TYR A 427 -4.73 -29.93 -15.70
CA TYR A 427 -3.45 -30.51 -16.12
C TYR A 427 -2.76 -31.25 -14.96
N GLY A 428 -2.80 -30.68 -13.76
CA GLY A 428 -2.18 -31.23 -12.57
C GLY A 428 -2.81 -32.57 -12.18
N LEU A 429 -4.14 -32.63 -12.14
CA LEU A 429 -4.86 -33.89 -11.89
C LEU A 429 -4.61 -34.92 -13.00
N TYR A 430 -4.65 -34.51 -14.28
CA TYR A 430 -4.32 -35.38 -15.39
C TYR A 430 -2.91 -35.99 -15.23
N PHE A 431 -1.91 -35.17 -14.96
CA PHE A 431 -0.53 -35.60 -14.78
C PHE A 431 -0.40 -36.58 -13.59
N LEU A 432 -0.95 -36.24 -12.43
CA LEU A 432 -0.85 -37.06 -11.22
C LEU A 432 -1.57 -38.42 -11.37
N PHE A 433 -2.68 -38.47 -12.10
CA PHE A 433 -3.45 -39.70 -12.32
C PHE A 433 -2.99 -40.55 -13.48
N LYS A 434 -2.46 -39.97 -14.57
CA LYS A 434 -2.14 -40.73 -15.79
C LYS A 434 -0.66 -41.04 -15.99
N LYS A 435 0.26 -40.26 -15.41
CA LYS A 435 1.71 -40.41 -15.64
C LYS A 435 2.39 -41.24 -14.54
N HIS A 436 1.96 -42.49 -14.34
CA HIS A 436 2.37 -43.35 -13.21
C HIS A 436 3.88 -43.50 -13.04
N ASP A 437 4.61 -43.71 -14.13
CA ASP A 437 6.05 -44.02 -14.11
C ASP A 437 6.95 -42.77 -14.10
N HIS A 438 6.37 -41.57 -14.11
CA HIS A 438 7.14 -40.34 -14.22
C HIS A 438 7.97 -40.10 -12.94
N PRO A 439 9.31 -39.91 -13.04
CA PRO A 439 10.22 -39.90 -11.90
C PRO A 439 9.96 -38.76 -10.90
N GLY A 440 9.41 -37.65 -11.38
CA GLY A 440 9.05 -36.48 -10.58
C GLY A 440 7.63 -36.49 -10.00
N ARG A 441 6.81 -37.51 -10.27
CA ARG A 441 5.36 -37.51 -9.97
C ARG A 441 5.08 -37.23 -8.49
N MET A 442 5.83 -37.87 -7.60
CA MET A 442 5.65 -37.70 -6.15
C MET A 442 6.05 -36.29 -5.68
N GLN A 443 7.12 -35.71 -6.24
CA GLN A 443 7.53 -34.34 -5.90
C GLN A 443 6.54 -33.31 -6.42
N ALA A 444 6.02 -33.51 -7.63
CA ALA A 444 4.97 -32.66 -8.19
C ALA A 444 3.72 -32.66 -7.30
N PHE A 445 3.33 -33.81 -6.72
CA PHE A 445 2.18 -33.89 -5.82
C PHE A 445 2.30 -32.95 -4.60
N GLY A 446 3.49 -32.82 -4.01
CA GLY A 446 3.71 -31.91 -2.86
C GLY A 446 3.48 -30.46 -3.23
N PHE A 447 4.02 -30.02 -4.36
CA PHE A 447 3.79 -28.66 -4.87
C PHE A 447 2.34 -28.44 -5.31
N PHE A 448 1.68 -29.44 -5.88
CA PHE A 448 0.25 -29.38 -6.20
C PHE A 448 -0.62 -29.15 -4.96
N VAL A 449 -0.35 -29.86 -3.87
CA VAL A 449 -1.08 -29.70 -2.59
C VAL A 449 -0.85 -28.33 -1.98
N LEU A 450 0.40 -27.84 -2.00
CA LEU A 450 0.74 -26.50 -1.52
C LEU A 450 0.03 -25.41 -2.34
N TRP A 451 0.06 -25.53 -3.67
CA TRP A 451 -0.66 -24.63 -4.57
C TRP A 451 -2.17 -24.68 -4.32
N LEU A 452 -2.75 -25.87 -4.18
CA LEU A 452 -4.18 -26.04 -3.95
C LEU A 452 -4.62 -25.41 -2.62
N GLY A 453 -3.86 -25.57 -1.54
CA GLY A 453 -4.17 -24.93 -0.27
C GLY A 453 -4.20 -23.41 -0.39
N LEU A 454 -3.26 -22.82 -1.14
CA LEU A 454 -3.26 -21.38 -1.43
C LEU A 454 -4.42 -21.00 -2.36
N TYR A 455 -4.72 -21.80 -3.38
CA TYR A 455 -5.89 -21.59 -4.22
C TYR A 455 -7.19 -21.67 -3.41
N LEU A 456 -7.31 -22.51 -2.38
CA LEU A 456 -8.47 -22.46 -1.50
C LEU A 456 -8.47 -21.20 -0.62
N ALA A 457 -7.30 -20.77 -0.14
CA ALA A 457 -7.16 -19.57 0.68
C ALA A 457 -7.55 -18.28 -0.06
N HIS A 458 -7.31 -18.19 -1.37
CA HIS A 458 -7.51 -16.97 -2.14
C HIS A 458 -8.98 -16.47 -2.13
N PHE A 459 -9.95 -17.36 -1.92
CA PHE A 459 -11.37 -17.02 -1.81
C PHE A 459 -11.74 -16.39 -0.45
N PHE A 460 -10.92 -16.58 0.58
CA PHE A 460 -11.25 -16.21 1.96
C PHE A 460 -10.25 -15.25 2.60
N TYR A 461 -9.08 -15.07 1.99
CA TYR A 461 -8.00 -14.26 2.55
C TYR A 461 -7.20 -13.56 1.43
N PHE A 462 -6.79 -12.32 1.67
CA PHE A 462 -5.95 -11.54 0.74
C PHE A 462 -4.51 -12.02 0.76
N PHE A 463 -3.77 -11.91 -0.35
CA PHE A 463 -2.39 -12.39 -0.40
C PHE A 463 -1.37 -11.32 0.00
N ASN A 464 -0.31 -11.79 0.63
CA ASN A 464 0.89 -11.02 0.91
C ASN A 464 2.08 -11.59 0.10
N THR A 465 3.28 -11.01 0.24
CA THR A 465 4.46 -11.39 -0.55
C THR A 465 4.77 -12.88 -0.41
N SER A 466 4.68 -13.41 0.82
CA SER A 466 4.97 -14.81 1.10
C SER A 466 3.97 -15.74 0.41
N PHE A 467 2.68 -15.42 0.42
CA PHE A 467 1.65 -16.23 -0.23
C PHE A 467 1.73 -16.17 -1.75
N TYR A 468 1.93 -14.99 -2.34
CA TYR A 468 2.18 -14.91 -3.79
C TYR A 468 3.43 -15.69 -4.18
N PHE A 469 4.54 -15.53 -3.45
CA PHE A 469 5.77 -16.27 -3.73
C PHE A 469 5.54 -17.78 -3.69
N LEU A 470 4.90 -18.30 -2.64
CA LEU A 470 4.63 -19.73 -2.51
C LEU A 470 3.66 -20.25 -3.59
N TYR A 471 2.63 -19.47 -3.96
CA TYR A 471 1.67 -19.83 -5.00
C TYR A 471 2.38 -19.99 -6.35
N TRP A 472 3.16 -18.99 -6.76
CA TRP A 472 3.87 -18.99 -8.03
C TRP A 472 5.04 -19.97 -8.04
N LEU A 473 5.75 -20.14 -6.92
CA LEU A 473 6.81 -21.14 -6.77
C LEU A 473 6.23 -22.56 -6.91
N ALA A 474 5.11 -22.85 -6.25
CA ALA A 474 4.48 -24.17 -6.30
C ALA A 474 3.97 -24.49 -7.72
N LEU A 475 3.32 -23.52 -8.38
CA LEU A 475 2.91 -23.61 -9.78
C LEU A 475 4.11 -23.89 -10.69
N ALA A 476 5.17 -23.09 -10.59
CA ALA A 476 6.35 -23.20 -11.44
C ALA A 476 7.12 -24.50 -11.19
N ALA A 477 7.29 -24.89 -9.94
CA ALA A 477 7.97 -26.13 -9.57
C ALA A 477 7.20 -27.35 -10.08
N PHE A 478 5.87 -27.38 -9.93
CA PHE A 478 5.04 -28.43 -10.52
C PHE A 478 5.25 -28.51 -12.03
N MET A 479 5.10 -27.39 -12.74
CA MET A 479 5.20 -27.37 -14.20
C MET A 479 6.60 -27.78 -14.68
N ALA A 480 7.65 -27.36 -13.99
CA ALA A 480 9.02 -27.80 -14.29
C ALA A 480 9.18 -29.32 -14.14
N ILE A 481 8.71 -29.87 -13.01
CA ILE A 481 8.82 -31.29 -12.69
C ILE A 481 8.00 -32.12 -13.67
N ALA A 482 6.78 -31.69 -14.02
CA ALA A 482 5.89 -32.41 -14.93
C ALA A 482 6.42 -32.51 -16.37
N HIS A 483 7.38 -31.66 -16.75
CA HIS A 483 8.01 -31.65 -18.07
C HIS A 483 9.44 -32.21 -18.06
N TRP A 484 9.84 -32.96 -17.03
CA TRP A 484 11.07 -33.74 -17.09
C TRP A 484 10.96 -34.84 -18.17
N SER A 485 12.09 -35.19 -18.80
CA SER A 485 12.13 -36.25 -19.80
C SER A 485 12.04 -37.64 -19.14
N ASP A 486 11.35 -38.58 -19.80
CA ASP A 486 11.20 -39.98 -19.38
C ASP A 486 12.54 -40.76 -19.40
N SER A 487 13.57 -40.22 -20.07
CA SER A 487 14.94 -40.76 -20.03
C SER A 487 15.86 -39.90 -19.16
N PRO A 488 16.34 -40.42 -18.02
CA PRO A 488 17.39 -39.81 -17.21
C PRO A 488 18.63 -39.32 -17.98
N PRO A 489 19.03 -38.04 -17.88
CA PRO A 489 20.41 -37.65 -18.17
C PRO A 489 21.40 -38.18 -17.11
N TRP A 490 20.93 -38.54 -15.92
CA TRP A 490 21.76 -38.78 -14.73
C TRP A 490 22.55 -40.11 -14.71
N ASN A 491 22.32 -41.03 -15.66
CA ASN A 491 23.13 -42.27 -15.77
C ASN A 491 24.39 -42.11 -16.63
N LYS A 492 24.64 -40.92 -17.19
CA LYS A 492 25.93 -40.58 -17.78
C LYS A 492 26.48 -39.40 -16.98
N GLY A 493 27.67 -39.55 -16.41
CA GLY A 493 28.37 -38.49 -15.69
C GLY A 493 28.80 -37.31 -16.57
N GLU A 494 28.04 -37.00 -17.62
CA GLU A 494 28.29 -35.92 -18.57
C GLU A 494 27.28 -34.81 -18.33
N LEU A 495 27.78 -33.79 -17.63
CA LEU A 495 27.16 -32.48 -17.47
C LEU A 495 26.77 -31.90 -18.85
N GLU A 496 25.57 -31.31 -18.88
CA GLU A 496 25.21 -30.19 -19.76
C GLU A 496 25.57 -30.35 -21.25
N GLY A 497 24.80 -31.17 -21.96
CA GLY A 497 24.88 -31.21 -23.43
C GLY A 497 23.66 -31.81 -24.12
N VAL A 498 22.86 -32.61 -23.42
CA VAL A 498 21.66 -33.22 -23.99
C VAL A 498 20.48 -32.28 -23.82
N ILE A 499 20.22 -31.50 -24.88
CA ILE A 499 18.92 -30.87 -25.15
C ILE A 499 17.88 -31.97 -24.95
N SER A 500 17.00 -31.84 -23.95
CA SER A 500 15.88 -32.77 -23.82
C SER A 500 15.09 -32.74 -25.14
N GLU A 501 14.63 -33.89 -25.65
CA GLU A 501 13.89 -33.95 -26.93
C GLU A 501 12.70 -32.97 -27.01
N ASN A 502 12.20 -32.48 -25.87
CA ASN A 502 11.10 -31.51 -25.76
C ASN A 502 11.52 -30.03 -25.57
N SER A 503 12.81 -29.70 -25.47
CA SER A 503 13.24 -28.30 -25.36
C SER A 503 13.46 -27.70 -26.73
N ALA A 504 12.61 -26.76 -27.12
CA ALA A 504 12.86 -25.94 -28.29
C ALA A 504 14.14 -25.12 -28.05
N SER A 505 15.14 -25.31 -28.92
CA SER A 505 16.37 -24.55 -28.89
C SER A 505 16.45 -23.65 -30.12
N LEU A 506 16.57 -22.34 -29.91
CA LEU A 506 16.88 -21.39 -30.96
C LEU A 506 18.39 -21.14 -30.96
N SER A 507 19.06 -21.52 -32.04
CA SER A 507 20.46 -21.13 -32.27
C SER A 507 20.50 -19.67 -32.72
N LEU A 508 21.12 -18.82 -31.91
CA LEU A 508 21.29 -17.41 -32.23
C LEU A 508 22.32 -17.21 -33.34
N ALA A 509 23.15 -18.23 -33.61
CA ALA A 509 24.13 -18.24 -34.70
C ALA A 509 23.55 -18.62 -36.07
N ALA A 510 22.22 -18.82 -36.19
CA ALA A 510 21.58 -19.22 -37.44
C ALA A 510 21.76 -18.19 -38.59
N SER A 511 21.94 -16.90 -38.27
CA SER A 511 22.44 -15.89 -39.20
C SER A 511 23.17 -14.76 -38.46
N PRO A 512 24.15 -14.05 -39.09
CA PRO A 512 24.82 -12.91 -38.46
C PRO A 512 23.86 -11.80 -38.01
N ARG A 513 22.80 -11.55 -38.78
CA ARG A 513 21.78 -10.53 -38.47
C ARG A 513 20.93 -10.93 -37.26
N ALA A 514 20.54 -12.20 -37.16
CA ALA A 514 19.82 -12.73 -35.99
C ALA A 514 20.71 -12.70 -34.74
N ALA A 515 21.97 -13.13 -34.86
CA ALA A 515 22.94 -13.09 -33.77
C ALA A 515 23.09 -11.66 -33.24
N LEU A 516 23.28 -10.68 -34.12
CA LEU A 516 23.41 -9.28 -33.76
C LEU A 516 22.14 -8.73 -33.08
N SER A 517 20.96 -9.06 -33.61
CA SER A 517 19.67 -8.62 -33.06
C SER A 517 19.45 -9.16 -31.64
N TRP A 518 19.80 -10.42 -31.40
CA TRP A 518 19.67 -11.05 -30.08
C TRP A 518 20.73 -10.59 -29.10
N MET A 519 21.96 -10.34 -29.55
CA MET A 519 22.99 -9.70 -28.74
C MET A 519 22.55 -8.30 -28.31
N PHE A 520 22.02 -7.51 -29.25
CA PHE A 520 21.47 -6.19 -28.95
C PHE A 520 20.31 -6.26 -27.96
N ALA A 521 19.33 -7.14 -28.18
CA ALA A 521 18.20 -7.33 -27.26
C ALA A 521 18.64 -7.78 -25.86
N SER A 522 19.63 -8.68 -25.77
CA SER A 522 20.17 -9.17 -24.50
C SER A 522 20.95 -8.08 -23.75
N LEU A 523 21.73 -7.27 -24.47
CA LEU A 523 22.42 -6.11 -23.89
C LEU A 523 21.44 -5.04 -23.41
N LEU A 524 20.38 -4.77 -24.19
CA LEU A 524 19.31 -3.87 -23.78
C LEU A 524 18.59 -4.39 -22.54
N MET A 525 18.28 -5.70 -22.51
CA MET A 525 17.69 -6.34 -21.33
C MET A 525 18.61 -6.21 -20.11
N LEU A 526 19.91 -6.44 -20.26
CA LEU A 526 20.88 -6.26 -19.17
C LEU A 526 20.95 -4.81 -18.69
N ALA A 527 20.91 -3.83 -19.61
CA ALA A 527 20.85 -2.41 -19.25
C ALA A 527 19.56 -2.08 -18.48
N VAL A 528 18.40 -2.58 -18.92
CA VAL A 528 17.12 -2.42 -18.20
C VAL A 528 17.19 -3.04 -16.81
N LEU A 529 17.83 -4.21 -16.66
CA LEU A 529 18.04 -4.83 -15.35
C LEU A 529 18.99 -4.00 -14.46
N LEU A 530 20.06 -3.43 -15.01
CA LEU A 530 20.94 -2.57 -14.21
C LEU A 530 20.21 -1.31 -13.73
N VAL A 531 19.40 -0.68 -14.60
CA VAL A 531 18.56 0.46 -14.24
C VAL A 531 17.52 0.08 -13.20
N GLY A 532 16.83 -1.05 -13.36
CA GLY A 532 15.84 -1.52 -12.40
C GLY A 532 16.45 -1.85 -11.03
N ALA A 533 17.65 -2.43 -11.00
CA ALA A 533 18.36 -2.74 -9.76
C ALA A 533 18.81 -1.46 -9.05
N PHE A 534 19.32 -0.48 -9.80
CA PHE A 534 19.65 0.84 -9.27
C PHE A 534 18.41 1.54 -8.69
N PHE A 535 17.28 1.48 -9.40
CA PHE A 535 16.02 2.05 -8.94
C PHE A 535 15.55 1.39 -7.64
N GLU A 536 15.58 0.06 -7.53
CA GLU A 536 15.19 -0.64 -6.30
C GLU A 536 16.09 -0.28 -5.12
N VAL A 537 17.40 -0.18 -5.35
CA VAL A 537 18.34 0.28 -4.31
C VAL A 537 18.02 1.71 -3.86
N ALA A 538 17.67 2.60 -4.79
CA ALA A 538 17.25 3.96 -4.46
C ALA A 538 15.93 3.98 -3.67
N VAL A 539 14.95 3.15 -4.04
CA VAL A 539 13.67 2.99 -3.32
C VAL A 539 13.89 2.49 -1.89
N TYR A 540 14.74 1.47 -1.72
CA TYR A 540 15.09 0.94 -0.40
C TYR A 540 15.85 1.96 0.44
N ALA A 541 16.81 2.69 -0.17
CA ALA A 541 17.54 3.76 0.51
C ALA A 541 16.62 4.90 0.94
N ALA A 542 15.65 5.28 0.09
CA ALA A 542 14.64 6.30 0.42
C ALA A 542 13.81 5.88 1.64
N GLU A 543 13.35 4.63 1.66
CA GLU A 543 12.57 4.08 2.77
C GLU A 543 13.38 4.05 4.08
N ALA A 544 14.67 3.69 4.01
CA ALA A 544 15.56 3.76 5.16
C ALA A 544 15.75 5.19 5.68
N GLN A 545 15.84 6.20 4.79
CA GLN A 545 15.86 7.61 5.19
C GLN A 545 14.54 8.01 5.85
N TYR A 546 13.40 7.64 5.26
CA TYR A 546 12.08 7.96 5.80
C TYR A 546 11.90 7.41 7.22
N VAL A 547 12.19 6.14 7.45
CA VAL A 547 12.12 5.52 8.79
C VAL A 547 13.08 6.17 9.77
N SER A 548 14.27 6.55 9.31
CA SER A 548 15.21 7.30 10.16
C SER A 548 14.63 8.67 10.57
N GLY A 549 13.88 9.33 9.70
CA GLY A 549 13.16 10.58 10.02
C GLY A 549 12.03 10.34 11.02
N VAL A 550 11.18 9.33 10.78
CA VAL A 550 10.10 8.96 11.72
C VAL A 550 10.64 8.63 13.11
N ARG A 551 11.78 7.93 13.20
CA ARG A 551 12.44 7.66 14.49
C ARG A 551 12.97 8.91 15.16
N ALA A 552 13.45 9.89 14.40
CA ALA A 552 13.93 11.16 14.95
C ALA A 552 12.77 11.99 15.53
N VAL A 553 11.59 11.96 14.90
CA VAL A 553 10.37 12.61 15.42
C VAL A 553 9.83 11.89 16.65
N ASN A 554 9.85 10.56 16.67
CA ASN A 554 9.30 9.76 17.77
C ASN A 554 10.30 9.47 18.91
N ALA A 555 11.48 10.10 18.90
CA ALA A 555 12.46 9.96 19.97
C ALA A 555 11.99 10.66 21.25
N ALA A 556 12.54 10.27 22.41
CA ALA A 556 12.24 10.94 23.69
C ALA A 556 12.55 12.45 23.65
N ASN A 557 13.61 12.82 22.91
CA ASN A 557 13.93 14.20 22.55
C ASN A 557 13.89 14.29 21.02
N PRO A 558 12.75 14.73 20.44
CA PRO A 558 12.61 14.79 19.00
C PRO A 558 13.57 15.79 18.34
N ASP A 559 14.20 15.37 17.23
CA ASP A 559 15.05 16.23 16.41
C ASP A 559 14.38 16.45 15.05
N PHE A 560 13.52 17.46 15.00
CA PHE A 560 12.73 17.82 13.83
C PHE A 560 13.60 18.33 12.68
N GLN A 561 14.72 19.00 12.95
CA GLN A 561 15.58 19.49 11.87
C GLN A 561 16.24 18.31 11.12
N LYS A 562 16.76 17.35 11.88
CA LYS A 562 17.28 16.11 11.32
C LYS A 562 16.19 15.28 10.65
N ALA A 563 14.97 15.26 11.19
CA ALA A 563 13.85 14.58 10.56
C ALA A 563 13.53 15.18 9.18
N ALA A 564 13.38 16.50 9.08
CA ALA A 564 13.15 17.21 7.83
C ALA A 564 14.23 16.92 6.78
N GLU A 565 15.51 16.92 7.17
CA GLU A 565 16.60 16.53 6.27
C GLU A 565 16.45 15.09 5.75
N ARG A 566 16.05 14.16 6.62
CA ARG A 566 15.86 12.74 6.25
C ARG A 566 14.66 12.58 5.33
N PHE A 567 13.55 13.25 5.60
CA PHE A 567 12.37 13.24 4.73
C PHE A 567 12.66 13.85 3.36
N ALA A 568 13.39 14.97 3.30
CA ALA A 568 13.83 15.58 2.04
C ALA A 568 14.74 14.65 1.24
N ARG A 569 15.71 13.98 1.90
CA ARG A 569 16.56 12.97 1.24
C ARG A 569 15.74 11.78 0.73
N ALA A 570 14.74 11.31 1.48
CA ALA A 570 13.84 10.25 1.04
C ALA A 570 13.06 10.66 -0.22
N ALA A 571 12.49 11.87 -0.23
CA ALA A 571 11.77 12.43 -1.38
C ALA A 571 12.68 12.59 -2.62
N ASN A 572 13.95 12.97 -2.43
CA ASN A 572 14.91 13.08 -3.53
C ASN A 572 15.33 11.72 -4.11
N LEU A 573 15.51 10.70 -3.27
CA LEU A 573 15.89 9.35 -3.70
C LEU A 573 14.74 8.64 -4.42
N ASN A 574 13.50 8.88 -3.99
CA ASN A 574 12.31 8.33 -4.62
C ASN A 574 11.19 9.39 -4.70
N PRO A 575 11.18 10.19 -5.78
CA PRO A 575 10.24 11.31 -5.94
C PRO A 575 8.82 10.86 -6.31
N TYR A 576 8.58 9.55 -6.46
CA TYR A 576 7.28 8.98 -6.81
C TYR A 576 6.45 8.60 -5.57
N ARG A 577 6.86 9.04 -4.38
CA ARG A 577 6.20 8.73 -3.10
C ARG A 577 5.75 10.01 -2.41
N ASP A 578 4.44 10.17 -2.39
CA ASP A 578 3.71 11.25 -1.74
C ASP A 578 3.91 11.27 -0.21
N VAL A 579 3.97 10.09 0.44
CA VAL A 579 4.09 9.97 1.90
C VAL A 579 5.34 10.68 2.46
N TYR A 580 6.45 10.68 1.72
CA TYR A 580 7.68 11.36 2.16
C TYR A 580 7.51 12.89 2.17
N LEU A 581 6.77 13.42 1.19
CA LEU A 581 6.47 14.84 1.09
C LEU A 581 5.44 15.27 2.12
N GLN A 582 4.47 14.42 2.44
CA GLN A 582 3.52 14.68 3.53
C GLN A 582 4.24 14.78 4.87
N ALA A 583 5.12 13.82 5.18
CA ALA A 583 5.91 13.85 6.41
C ALA A 583 6.82 15.09 6.45
N LEU A 584 7.50 15.41 5.35
CA LEU A 584 8.31 16.63 5.24
C LEU A 584 7.47 17.90 5.52
N GLY A 585 6.30 18.04 4.87
CA GLY A 585 5.45 19.22 5.05
C GLY A 585 4.96 19.38 6.49
N GLN A 586 4.56 18.28 7.12
CA GLN A 586 4.13 18.28 8.53
C GLN A 586 5.26 18.68 9.48
N ASP A 587 6.47 18.14 9.24
CA ASP A 587 7.65 18.39 10.05
C ASP A 587 8.13 19.86 9.93
N LEU A 588 8.04 20.43 8.72
CA LEU A 588 8.32 21.85 8.47
C LEU A 588 7.35 22.77 9.21
N ILE A 589 6.07 22.40 9.33
CA ILE A 589 5.10 23.16 10.14
C ILE A 589 5.52 23.14 11.61
N PHE A 590 5.94 21.99 12.14
CA PHE A 590 6.41 21.91 13.52
C PHE A 590 7.67 22.77 13.76
N LEU A 591 8.64 22.73 12.84
CA LEU A 591 9.82 23.61 12.89
C LEU A 591 9.42 25.08 12.87
N SER A 592 8.47 25.46 12.01
CA SER A 592 7.96 26.83 11.94
C SER A 592 7.30 27.27 13.25
N SER A 593 6.54 26.39 13.89
CA SER A 593 5.89 26.66 15.18
C SER A 593 6.90 26.80 16.32
N GLN A 594 7.97 25.99 16.35
CA GLN A 594 9.02 26.10 17.36
C GLN A 594 9.82 27.39 17.21
N GLU A 595 10.17 27.75 15.98
CA GLU A 595 10.92 28.98 15.70
C GLU A 595 10.10 30.22 16.04
N ALA A 596 8.80 30.21 15.72
CA ALA A 596 7.88 31.30 16.06
C ALA A 596 7.65 31.45 17.57
N ALA A 597 7.90 30.41 18.37
CA ALA A 597 7.74 30.42 19.83
C ALA A 597 8.98 30.91 20.59
N LYS A 598 10.10 31.20 19.90
CA LYS A 598 11.30 31.78 20.52
C LYS A 598 11.08 33.25 20.88
N ASP A 599 11.85 33.74 21.86
CA ASP A 599 11.83 35.17 22.25
C ASP A 599 12.18 36.09 21.08
N GLU A 600 13.14 35.67 20.23
CA GLU A 600 13.54 36.36 19.00
C GLU A 600 13.40 35.42 17.78
N PRO A 601 12.22 35.34 17.16
CA PRO A 601 11.96 34.39 16.09
C PRO A 601 12.55 34.83 14.75
N ASN A 602 13.16 33.91 13.99
CA ASN A 602 13.54 34.17 12.60
C ASN A 602 12.32 34.09 11.65
N VAL A 603 11.64 35.23 11.48
CA VAL A 603 10.39 35.33 10.68
C VAL A 603 10.58 34.87 9.24
N ALA A 604 11.71 35.20 8.59
CA ALA A 604 11.97 34.79 7.21
C ALA A 604 12.08 33.25 7.09
N GLN A 605 12.69 32.61 8.08
CA GLN A 605 12.80 31.16 8.12
C GLN A 605 11.46 30.47 8.38
N VAL A 606 10.63 31.02 9.28
CA VAL A 606 9.25 30.57 9.53
C VAL A 606 8.44 30.62 8.24
N GLN A 607 8.47 31.75 7.52
CA GLN A 607 7.77 31.93 6.24
C GLN A 607 8.27 30.93 5.17
N ASN A 608 9.59 30.72 5.08
CA ASN A 608 10.18 29.77 4.14
C ASN A 608 9.75 28.31 4.39
N TRP A 609 9.71 27.88 5.65
CA TRP A 609 9.26 26.53 6.01
C TRP A 609 7.77 26.34 5.76
N LEU A 610 6.96 27.34 6.10
CA LEU A 610 5.52 27.34 5.81
C LEU A 610 5.25 27.25 4.30
N ALA A 611 5.91 28.06 3.48
CA ALA A 611 5.80 27.98 2.02
C ALA A 611 6.28 26.62 1.47
N SER A 612 7.38 26.09 2.02
CA SER A 612 7.92 24.79 1.64
C SER A 612 6.97 23.63 2.00
N SER A 613 6.23 23.74 3.11
CA SER A 613 5.22 22.74 3.49
C SER A 613 4.09 22.65 2.46
N VAL A 614 3.60 23.81 1.97
CA VAL A 614 2.58 23.88 0.92
C VAL A 614 3.11 23.31 -0.39
N ASN A 615 4.35 23.63 -0.77
CA ASN A 615 5.00 23.06 -1.95
C ASN A 615 5.12 21.52 -1.87
N ALA A 616 5.44 20.98 -0.69
CA ALA A 616 5.47 19.54 -0.47
C ALA A 616 4.07 18.93 -0.62
N GLY A 617 3.02 19.57 -0.08
CA GLY A 617 1.62 19.17 -0.26
C GLY A 617 1.17 19.18 -1.73
N LEU A 618 1.51 20.24 -2.47
CA LEU A 618 1.22 20.35 -3.91
C LEU A 618 1.95 19.28 -4.73
N ALA A 619 3.20 18.96 -4.37
CA ALA A 619 3.93 17.87 -5.02
C ALA A 619 3.27 16.51 -4.71
N ALA A 620 2.84 16.28 -3.47
CA ALA A 620 2.13 15.05 -3.08
C ALA A 620 0.80 14.86 -3.85
N THR A 621 0.03 15.93 -4.07
CA THR A 621 -1.21 15.86 -4.86
C THR A 621 -0.96 15.64 -6.35
N ARG A 622 0.17 16.07 -6.90
CA ARG A 622 0.57 15.76 -8.29
C ARG A 622 1.00 14.30 -8.46
N ILE A 623 1.67 13.73 -7.46
CA ILE A 623 2.11 12.33 -7.49
C ILE A 623 0.93 11.38 -7.39
N SER A 624 0.05 11.60 -6.40
CA SER A 624 -1.15 10.79 -6.21
C SER A 624 -2.40 11.66 -6.08
N PRO A 625 -2.96 12.12 -7.22
CA PRO A 625 -4.13 13.00 -7.21
C PRO A 625 -5.38 12.30 -6.73
N ALA A 626 -5.48 10.96 -6.84
CA ALA A 626 -6.64 10.20 -6.41
C ALA A 626 -6.74 10.04 -4.87
N LYS A 627 -5.67 10.27 -4.12
CA LYS A 627 -5.63 10.02 -2.68
C LYS A 627 -6.19 11.19 -1.87
N ALA A 628 -7.36 11.00 -1.25
CA ALA A 628 -8.02 12.02 -0.42
C ALA A 628 -7.12 12.57 0.72
N ALA A 629 -6.25 11.73 1.28
CA ALA A 629 -5.31 12.14 2.34
C ALA A 629 -4.30 13.20 1.87
N ASN A 630 -3.91 13.22 0.60
CA ASN A 630 -2.96 14.21 0.07
C ASN A 630 -3.59 15.59 0.00
N TRP A 631 -4.84 15.64 -0.44
CA TRP A 631 -5.65 16.86 -0.46
C TRP A 631 -6.00 17.34 0.95
N SER A 632 -6.27 16.41 1.87
CA SER A 632 -6.50 16.71 3.28
C SER A 632 -5.25 17.33 3.95
N ALA A 633 -4.07 16.79 3.66
CA ALA A 633 -2.80 17.34 4.15
C ALA A 633 -2.53 18.73 3.54
N LEU A 634 -2.74 18.90 2.23
CA LEU A 634 -2.59 20.20 1.58
C LEU A 634 -3.54 21.26 2.17
N ALA A 635 -4.79 20.90 2.47
CA ALA A 635 -5.74 21.80 3.12
C ALA A 635 -5.26 22.21 4.52
N GLN A 636 -4.70 21.27 5.30
CA GLN A 636 -4.09 21.58 6.59
C GLN A 636 -2.86 22.49 6.44
N PHE A 637 -2.02 22.28 5.42
CA PHE A 637 -0.88 23.14 5.17
C PHE A 637 -1.34 24.57 4.81
N TYR A 638 -2.38 24.71 3.99
CA TYR A 638 -2.99 26.01 3.73
C TYR A 638 -3.57 26.67 4.99
N GLN A 639 -4.22 25.90 5.88
CA GLN A 639 -4.72 26.41 7.16
C GLN A 639 -3.58 26.97 8.04
N ASN A 640 -2.42 26.32 8.07
CA ASN A 640 -1.27 26.77 8.86
C ASN A 640 -0.63 28.06 8.31
N ILE A 641 -0.81 28.37 7.02
CA ILE A 641 -0.32 29.63 6.43
C ILE A 641 -1.35 30.75 6.43
N LYS A 642 -2.62 30.47 6.77
CA LYS A 642 -3.69 31.49 6.85
C LYS A 642 -3.30 32.72 7.69
N PRO A 643 -2.63 32.60 8.85
CA PRO A 643 -2.18 33.76 9.64
C PRO A 643 -1.23 34.71 8.88
N LEU A 644 -0.56 34.25 7.82
CA LEU A 644 0.32 35.08 6.98
C LEU A 644 -0.46 36.03 6.06
N GLY A 645 -1.77 35.83 5.88
CA GLY A 645 -2.60 36.80 5.15
C GLY A 645 -2.51 36.75 3.65
N ILE A 646 -2.03 35.65 3.10
CA ILE A 646 -1.86 35.51 1.66
C ILE A 646 -3.24 35.48 1.00
N ALA A 647 -3.47 36.39 0.06
CA ALA A 647 -4.73 36.49 -0.67
C ALA A 647 -5.10 35.15 -1.34
N GLY A 648 -6.38 34.77 -1.27
CA GLY A 648 -6.88 33.51 -1.84
C GLY A 648 -6.64 32.25 -1.01
N THR A 649 -6.00 32.35 0.17
CA THR A 649 -5.75 31.19 1.05
C THR A 649 -7.04 30.46 1.44
N ASP A 650 -8.10 31.18 1.81
CA ASP A 650 -9.39 30.55 2.16
C ASP A 650 -9.98 29.74 1.00
N GLN A 651 -9.88 30.25 -0.23
CA GLN A 651 -10.34 29.52 -1.41
C GLN A 651 -9.46 28.29 -1.67
N ALA A 652 -8.14 28.38 -1.45
CA ALA A 652 -7.24 27.24 -1.56
C ALA A 652 -7.55 26.15 -0.52
N ILE A 653 -7.90 26.52 0.71
CA ILE A 653 -8.36 25.60 1.78
C ILE A 653 -9.65 24.90 1.34
N ILE A 654 -10.66 25.65 0.89
CA ILE A 654 -11.93 25.09 0.41
C ILE A 654 -11.69 24.14 -0.75
N ASN A 655 -10.92 24.55 -1.76
CA ASN A 655 -10.62 23.73 -2.93
C ASN A 655 -9.94 22.42 -2.52
N ALA A 656 -8.95 22.48 -1.62
CA ALA A 656 -8.26 21.28 -1.16
C ALA A 656 -9.18 20.33 -0.38
N TRP A 657 -10.02 20.84 0.53
CA TRP A 657 -11.02 20.01 1.21
C TRP A 657 -12.09 19.46 0.26
N GLN A 658 -12.49 20.22 -0.75
CA GLN A 658 -13.45 19.80 -1.75
C GLN A 658 -12.88 18.66 -2.59
N GLU A 659 -11.63 18.76 -3.03
CA GLU A 659 -10.96 17.68 -3.75
C GLU A 659 -10.85 16.43 -2.87
N ALA A 660 -10.50 16.58 -1.58
CA ALA A 660 -10.48 15.46 -0.63
C ALA A 660 -11.85 14.79 -0.51
N ALA A 661 -12.91 15.57 -0.31
CA ALA A 661 -14.28 15.08 -0.22
C ALA A 661 -14.76 14.44 -1.53
N ASN A 662 -14.36 14.94 -2.69
CA ASN A 662 -14.73 14.34 -3.98
C ASN A 662 -14.15 12.93 -4.17
N ARG A 663 -12.99 12.63 -3.58
CA ARG A 663 -12.30 11.31 -3.69
C ARG A 663 -12.73 10.29 -2.63
N ASP A 664 -13.40 10.77 -1.58
CA ASP A 664 -13.97 9.95 -0.53
C ASP A 664 -15.31 10.55 -0.09
N SER A 665 -16.23 10.61 -1.06
CA SER A 665 -17.53 11.31 -0.98
C SER A 665 -18.48 10.74 0.07
N LYS A 666 -18.19 9.52 0.54
CA LYS A 666 -18.97 8.82 1.57
C LYS A 666 -18.34 8.93 2.96
N ASN A 667 -17.31 9.74 3.12
CA ASN A 667 -16.67 9.99 4.40
C ASN A 667 -17.21 11.27 5.06
N PRO A 668 -18.09 11.14 6.07
CA PRO A 668 -18.69 12.30 6.72
C PRO A 668 -17.65 13.20 7.41
N ALA A 669 -16.49 12.68 7.82
CA ALA A 669 -15.45 13.49 8.44
C ALA A 669 -14.85 14.52 7.47
N LEU A 670 -14.69 14.16 6.19
CA LEU A 670 -14.20 15.10 5.17
C LEU A 670 -15.24 16.17 4.84
N LEU A 671 -16.53 15.81 4.84
CA LEU A 671 -17.62 16.78 4.65
C LEU A 671 -17.70 17.78 5.80
N ILE A 672 -17.52 17.34 7.06
CA ILE A 672 -17.46 18.25 8.21
C ILE A 672 -16.29 19.24 8.07
N ARG A 673 -15.10 18.76 7.68
CA ARG A 673 -13.93 19.63 7.47
C ARG A 673 -14.13 20.63 6.34
N LEU A 674 -14.77 20.21 5.25
CA LEU A 674 -15.15 21.10 4.16
C LEU A 674 -16.17 22.15 4.60
N ALA A 675 -17.21 21.78 5.35
CA ALA A 675 -18.19 22.72 5.87
C ALA A 675 -17.55 23.74 6.83
N ASN A 676 -16.64 23.29 7.70
CA ASN A 676 -15.86 24.20 8.55
C ASN A 676 -15.01 25.17 7.72
N ALA A 677 -14.38 24.71 6.63
CA ALA A 677 -13.64 25.61 5.74
C ALA A 677 -14.52 26.69 5.09
N TYR A 678 -15.74 26.34 4.66
CA TYR A 678 -16.72 27.33 4.18
C TYR A 678 -17.15 28.30 5.29
N SER A 679 -17.37 27.80 6.51
CA SER A 679 -17.68 28.62 7.67
C SER A 679 -16.55 29.60 8.02
N ASP A 680 -15.30 29.14 8.02
CA ASP A 680 -14.13 29.97 8.31
C ASP A 680 -13.89 31.03 7.23
N ALA A 681 -14.18 30.70 5.98
CA ALA A 681 -14.06 31.61 4.84
C ALA A 681 -15.26 32.57 4.68
N SER A 682 -16.30 32.45 5.53
CA SER A 682 -17.47 33.34 5.49
C SER A 682 -17.20 34.70 6.11
N GLU A 683 -16.14 34.82 6.92
CA GLU A 683 -15.68 36.12 7.42
C GLU A 683 -14.92 36.84 6.31
N VAL A 684 -15.55 37.86 5.74
CA VAL A 684 -15.00 38.65 4.65
C VAL A 684 -14.83 40.08 5.15
N LEU A 685 -13.63 40.63 4.97
CA LEU A 685 -13.42 42.07 5.11
C LEU A 685 -14.33 42.79 4.12
N ASP A 686 -15.28 43.58 4.59
CA ASP A 686 -16.14 44.42 3.77
C ASP A 686 -15.58 45.85 3.76
N PRO A 687 -14.97 46.30 2.65
CA PRO A 687 -14.47 47.67 2.48
C PRO A 687 -15.50 48.75 2.77
N LYS A 688 -16.80 48.45 2.64
CA LYS A 688 -17.87 49.41 2.89
C LYS A 688 -18.10 49.66 4.38
N ILE A 689 -17.43 48.91 5.24
CA ILE A 689 -17.45 49.11 6.70
C ILE A 689 -16.30 50.02 7.15
N ALA A 690 -15.53 50.62 6.23
CA ALA A 690 -14.49 51.64 6.51
C ALA A 690 -14.99 52.90 7.27
N GLY A 691 -16.27 52.91 7.65
CA GLY A 691 -16.93 53.94 8.43
C GLY A 691 -18.04 54.60 7.62
N SER A 692 -19.07 55.07 8.32
CA SER A 692 -20.07 55.97 7.76
C SER A 692 -19.82 57.36 8.36
N GLY A 693 -19.43 58.35 7.57
CA GLY A 693 -19.00 59.64 8.08
C GLY A 693 -18.38 60.55 7.02
N ALA A 694 -17.77 61.64 7.47
CA ALA A 694 -16.85 62.41 6.64
C ALA A 694 -15.57 61.58 6.40
N ASP A 695 -15.01 61.76 5.21
CA ASP A 695 -13.73 61.22 4.75
C ASP A 695 -13.01 62.45 4.19
N THR A 696 -12.19 63.07 5.04
CA THR A 696 -11.65 64.41 4.85
C THR A 696 -10.55 64.43 3.79
N ASP A 697 -9.79 63.35 3.66
CA ASP A 697 -8.69 63.21 2.70
C ASP A 697 -9.02 62.33 1.47
N GLN A 698 -10.22 61.72 1.45
CA GLN A 698 -10.80 60.94 0.35
C GLN A 698 -10.03 59.65 0.01
N ASP A 699 -9.40 59.05 1.00
CA ASP A 699 -8.61 57.84 0.85
C ASP A 699 -9.46 56.55 0.96
N GLY A 700 -10.74 56.71 1.36
CA GLY A 700 -11.72 55.65 1.49
C GLY A 700 -11.80 55.02 2.89
N LEU A 701 -11.23 55.66 3.91
CA LEU A 701 -11.43 55.41 5.34
C LEU A 701 -12.12 56.64 5.96
N ALA A 702 -13.12 56.45 6.82
CA ALA A 702 -13.79 57.61 7.42
C ALA A 702 -12.98 58.17 8.59
N ASP A 703 -13.03 59.49 8.81
CA ASP A 703 -12.25 60.22 9.83
C ASP A 703 -12.37 59.58 11.23
N ASN A 704 -13.58 59.11 11.56
CA ASN A 704 -13.85 58.48 12.85
C ASN A 704 -13.22 57.09 12.99
N MET A 705 -13.04 56.36 11.88
CA MET A 705 -12.31 55.10 11.87
C MET A 705 -10.81 55.34 11.89
N GLU A 706 -10.31 56.36 11.21
CA GLU A 706 -8.90 56.74 11.26
C GLU A 706 -8.47 57.11 12.68
N GLU A 707 -9.23 57.98 13.36
CA GLU A 707 -8.99 58.29 14.77
C GLU A 707 -9.02 57.02 15.66
N SER A 708 -9.91 56.07 15.35
CA SER A 708 -10.02 54.81 16.11
C SER A 708 -8.84 53.86 15.90
N LEU A 709 -8.23 53.90 14.70
CA LEU A 709 -7.08 53.11 14.31
C LEU A 709 -5.75 53.83 14.62
N GLY A 710 -5.83 55.11 14.98
CA GLY A 710 -4.69 55.97 15.28
C GLY A 710 -4.02 56.57 14.04
N SER A 711 -4.65 56.47 12.86
CA SER A 711 -4.23 57.17 11.64
C SER A 711 -4.79 58.60 11.63
N ASN A 712 -4.27 59.45 10.75
CA ASN A 712 -4.54 60.87 10.71
C ASN A 712 -5.60 61.21 9.62
N PRO A 713 -6.80 61.69 9.99
CA PRO A 713 -7.88 61.98 9.05
C PRO A 713 -7.62 63.04 7.97
N GLU A 714 -6.51 63.77 8.09
CA GLU A 714 -6.13 64.79 7.10
C GLU A 714 -5.06 64.28 6.11
N LEU A 715 -4.60 63.03 6.22
CA LEU A 715 -3.51 62.46 5.45
C LEU A 715 -3.88 61.09 4.87
N ALA A 716 -4.12 61.06 3.56
CA ALA A 716 -4.50 59.84 2.84
C ALA A 716 -3.52 58.66 2.93
N ASP A 717 -2.31 58.87 3.43
CA ASP A 717 -1.29 57.86 3.74
C ASP A 717 -0.57 58.31 5.01
N SER A 718 -1.10 57.91 6.17
CA SER A 718 -0.66 58.38 7.48
C SER A 718 0.74 57.94 7.84
N ASN A 719 1.15 56.77 7.36
CA ASN A 719 2.46 56.18 7.65
C ASN A 719 3.51 56.44 6.54
N GLN A 720 3.10 57.12 5.45
CA GLN A 720 3.93 57.51 4.30
C GLN A 720 4.59 56.33 3.59
N ASN A 721 3.96 55.15 3.57
CA ASN A 721 4.49 53.96 2.93
C ASN A 721 4.12 53.82 1.44
N GLY A 722 3.31 54.74 0.93
CA GLY A 722 2.85 54.80 -0.45
C GLY A 722 1.57 54.02 -0.74
N VAL A 723 0.87 53.53 0.29
CA VAL A 723 -0.46 52.89 0.20
C VAL A 723 -1.44 53.76 0.99
N MET A 724 -2.65 53.98 0.43
CA MET A 724 -3.67 54.78 1.12
C MET A 724 -4.20 54.03 2.35
N ASP A 725 -4.48 54.73 3.45
CA ASP A 725 -4.89 54.14 4.72
C ASP A 725 -6.15 53.27 4.56
N GLY A 726 -7.11 53.73 3.76
CA GLY A 726 -8.30 52.98 3.37
C GLY A 726 -7.99 51.69 2.61
N ASP A 727 -6.97 51.66 1.76
CA ASP A 727 -6.54 50.45 1.06
C ASP A 727 -5.74 49.50 1.96
N GLU A 728 -4.99 50.03 2.93
CA GLU A 728 -4.33 49.23 3.97
C GLU A 728 -5.35 48.50 4.86
N VAL A 729 -6.38 49.21 5.34
CA VAL A 729 -7.45 48.62 6.16
C VAL A 729 -8.24 47.57 5.38
N LYS A 730 -8.55 47.83 4.09
CA LYS A 730 -9.20 46.83 3.21
C LYS A 730 -8.37 45.56 3.06
N ALA A 731 -7.04 45.68 3.12
CA ALA A 731 -6.11 44.56 3.11
C ALA A 731 -5.82 43.98 4.51
N GLY A 732 -6.39 44.54 5.57
CA GLY A 732 -6.26 44.10 6.96
C GLY A 732 -4.98 44.58 7.66
N PHE A 733 -4.37 45.65 7.16
CA PHE A 733 -3.17 46.28 7.70
C PHE A 733 -3.51 47.54 8.51
N ASN A 734 -2.62 47.89 9.44
CA ASN A 734 -2.78 49.04 10.30
C ASN A 734 -2.34 50.32 9.55
N PRO A 735 -3.23 51.30 9.35
CA PRO A 735 -2.87 52.54 8.65
C PRO A 735 -1.92 53.44 9.46
N ALA A 736 -1.95 53.38 10.79
CA ALA A 736 -1.12 54.20 11.66
C ALA A 736 0.33 53.71 11.83
N GLY A 737 0.69 52.54 11.30
CA GLY A 737 2.03 51.98 11.48
C GLY A 737 2.21 50.59 10.90
N ALA A 738 3.41 50.01 11.03
CA ALA A 738 3.71 48.72 10.40
C ALA A 738 2.99 47.54 11.09
N GLY A 739 2.23 46.75 10.32
CA GLY A 739 1.69 45.46 10.76
C GLY A 739 0.22 45.24 10.45
N ARG A 740 -0.35 44.14 10.93
CA ARG A 740 -1.77 43.80 10.74
C ARG A 740 -2.64 44.44 11.81
N LEU A 741 -3.89 44.75 11.46
CA LEU A 741 -4.90 45.13 12.45
C LEU A 741 -5.04 44.04 13.53
N SER A 742 -5.39 44.45 14.75
CA SER A 742 -5.75 43.48 15.79
C SER A 742 -7.05 42.76 15.41
N ALA A 743 -7.26 41.54 15.93
CA ALA A 743 -8.49 40.80 15.66
C ALA A 743 -9.76 41.57 16.05
N ALA A 744 -9.69 42.38 17.12
CA ALA A 744 -10.80 43.23 17.56
C ALA A 744 -11.08 44.38 16.59
N ALA A 745 -10.05 44.99 16.01
CA ALA A 745 -10.20 46.03 14.99
C ALA A 745 -10.72 45.44 13.66
N LEU A 746 -10.17 44.31 13.21
CA LEU A 746 -10.63 43.57 12.03
C LEU A 746 -12.09 43.15 12.12
N ALA A 747 -12.55 42.74 13.30
CA ALA A 747 -13.93 42.32 13.52
C ALA A 747 -14.96 43.42 13.18
N GLN A 748 -14.57 44.70 13.32
CA GLN A 748 -15.43 45.82 12.97
C GLN A 748 -15.67 45.89 11.46
N PHE A 749 -14.68 45.50 10.66
CA PHE A 749 -14.74 45.49 9.19
C PHE A 749 -15.18 44.14 8.61
N THR A 750 -15.57 43.18 9.44
CA THR A 750 -15.90 41.83 8.99
C THR A 750 -17.39 41.69 8.70
N LYS A 751 -17.74 41.36 7.46
CA LYS A 751 -19.06 40.92 7.05
C LYS A 751 -19.11 39.41 6.92
N ILE A 752 -20.25 38.85 7.31
CA ILE A 752 -20.53 37.43 7.15
C ILE A 752 -21.18 37.17 5.78
N ASP A 753 -20.52 36.37 4.95
CA ASP A 753 -21.06 35.85 3.70
C ASP A 753 -22.06 34.71 3.99
N GLN A 754 -23.35 35.05 3.95
CA GLN A 754 -24.45 34.11 4.18
C GLN A 754 -24.50 32.99 3.13
N THR A 755 -23.98 33.21 1.92
CA THR A 755 -23.98 32.20 0.85
C THR A 755 -23.06 31.05 1.22
N LYS A 756 -21.87 31.36 1.75
CA LYS A 756 -20.91 30.34 2.22
C LYS A 756 -21.44 29.55 3.42
N LEU A 757 -22.13 30.21 4.35
CA LEU A 757 -22.77 29.53 5.49
C LEU A 757 -23.90 28.60 5.04
N ALA A 758 -24.70 29.01 4.05
CA ALA A 758 -25.74 28.15 3.47
C ALA A 758 -25.14 26.90 2.79
N GLU A 759 -24.02 27.04 2.06
CA GLU A 759 -23.33 25.88 1.46
C GLU A 759 -22.73 24.97 2.54
N ALA A 760 -22.13 25.54 3.59
CA ALA A 760 -21.62 24.78 4.74
C ALA A 760 -22.72 23.93 5.39
N GLN A 761 -23.91 24.50 5.60
CA GLN A 761 -25.05 23.79 6.18
C GLN A 761 -25.55 22.66 5.29
N LYS A 762 -25.60 22.87 3.97
CA LYS A 762 -25.95 21.83 2.98
C LYS A 762 -24.98 20.65 3.02
N ILE A 763 -23.67 20.93 3.14
CA ILE A 763 -22.63 19.91 3.24
C ILE A 763 -22.78 19.11 4.56
N LEU A 764 -23.08 19.77 5.67
CA LEU A 764 -23.31 19.10 6.96
C LEU A 764 -24.57 18.23 6.96
N ASN A 765 -25.64 18.66 6.30
CA ASN A 765 -26.84 17.81 6.14
C ASN A 765 -26.47 16.49 5.45
N ARG A 766 -25.60 16.54 4.42
CA ARG A 766 -25.09 15.32 3.78
C ARG A 766 -24.23 14.47 4.72
N ALA A 767 -23.40 15.08 5.56
CA ALA A 767 -22.62 14.36 6.56
C ALA A 767 -23.52 13.62 7.58
N ILE A 768 -24.60 14.28 8.03
CA ILE A 768 -25.61 13.71 8.95
C ILE A 768 -26.38 12.57 8.28
N GLU A 769 -26.75 12.69 6.99
CA GLU A 769 -27.36 11.61 6.23
C GLU A 769 -26.48 10.36 6.16
N LEU A 770 -25.18 10.56 5.85
CA LEU A 770 -24.21 9.47 5.75
C LEU A 770 -23.96 8.81 7.10
N LYS A 771 -23.96 9.60 8.18
CA LYS A 771 -23.74 9.11 9.54
C LYS A 771 -24.41 10.00 10.58
N SER A 772 -25.64 9.62 10.94
CA SER A 772 -26.45 10.42 11.86
C SER A 772 -25.96 10.37 13.31
N ASP A 773 -25.12 9.40 13.68
CA ASP A 773 -24.57 9.20 15.02
C ASP A 773 -23.18 9.87 15.22
N LEU A 774 -22.91 10.98 14.51
CA LEU A 774 -21.72 11.81 14.71
C LEU A 774 -22.05 13.12 15.43
N PRO A 775 -21.59 13.30 16.69
CA PRO A 775 -21.75 14.54 17.44
C PRO A 775 -21.22 15.77 16.69
N ASP A 776 -20.02 15.65 16.11
CA ASP A 776 -19.30 16.73 15.43
C ASP A 776 -20.12 17.40 14.32
N SER A 777 -20.97 16.64 13.61
CA SER A 777 -21.81 17.20 12.54
C SER A 777 -22.89 18.13 13.07
N TYR A 778 -23.51 17.81 14.21
CA TYR A 778 -24.53 18.67 14.82
C TYR A 778 -23.89 19.87 15.50
N ILE A 779 -22.73 19.69 16.17
CA ILE A 779 -21.96 20.79 16.75
C ILE A 779 -21.58 21.79 15.66
N ALA A 780 -20.99 21.33 14.56
CA ALA A 780 -20.61 22.18 13.43
C ALA A 780 -21.83 22.92 12.85
N SER A 781 -22.96 22.22 12.68
CA SER A 781 -24.19 22.82 12.15
C SER A 781 -24.73 23.92 13.07
N SER A 782 -24.72 23.65 14.38
CA SER A 782 -25.15 24.60 15.39
C SER A 782 -24.30 25.87 15.39
N ARG A 783 -22.97 25.72 15.32
CA ARG A 783 -22.03 26.86 15.22
C ARG A 783 -22.24 27.67 13.94
N ILE A 784 -22.54 27.02 12.82
CA ILE A 784 -22.84 27.71 11.55
C ILE A 784 -24.15 28.50 11.64
N TYR A 785 -25.22 27.93 12.20
CA TYR A 785 -26.48 28.67 12.42
C TYR A 785 -26.29 29.87 13.33
N GLU A 786 -25.51 29.72 14.39
CA GLU A 786 -25.15 30.82 15.29
C GLU A 786 -24.39 31.92 14.54
N LYS A 787 -23.39 31.57 13.74
CA LYS A 787 -22.63 32.52 12.89
C LYS A 787 -23.54 33.22 11.86
N SER A 788 -24.57 32.53 11.37
CA SER A 788 -25.64 33.11 10.54
C SER A 788 -26.64 33.98 11.33
N LYS A 789 -26.43 34.22 12.63
CA LYS A 789 -27.34 34.94 13.55
C LYS A 789 -28.71 34.26 13.74
N GLN A 790 -28.81 32.97 13.42
CA GLN A 790 -30.03 32.15 13.58
C GLN A 790 -29.96 31.34 14.89
N LEU A 791 -29.93 32.03 16.03
CA LEU A 791 -29.75 31.41 17.35
C LEU A 791 -30.83 30.37 17.72
N ALA A 792 -32.05 30.52 17.21
CA ALA A 792 -33.13 29.56 17.44
C ALA A 792 -32.87 28.20 16.74
N GLU A 793 -32.40 28.23 15.49
CA GLU A 793 -32.04 27.02 14.75
C GLU A 793 -30.77 26.38 15.31
N ALA A 794 -29.80 27.19 15.74
CA ALA A 794 -28.62 26.71 16.45
C ALA A 794 -29.02 25.92 17.72
N ARG A 795 -29.88 26.50 18.56
CA ARG A 795 -30.40 25.84 19.76
C ARG A 795 -31.12 24.54 19.43
N LYS A 796 -32.01 24.56 18.43
CA LYS A 796 -32.72 23.35 17.98
C LYS A 796 -31.76 22.23 17.57
N LYS A 797 -30.69 22.56 16.84
CA LYS A 797 -29.70 21.58 16.38
C LYS A 797 -28.86 21.00 17.51
N ILE A 798 -28.46 21.82 18.48
CA ILE A 798 -27.67 21.33 19.62
C ILE A 798 -28.53 20.58 20.64
N ASP A 799 -29.80 20.95 20.80
CA ASP A 799 -30.76 20.22 21.65
C ASP A 799 -31.03 18.83 21.05
N GLU A 800 -31.24 18.73 19.73
CA GLU A 800 -31.32 17.46 18.99
C GLU A 800 -30.07 16.59 19.24
N ALA A 801 -28.88 17.19 19.23
CA ALA A 801 -27.63 16.48 19.53
C ALA A 801 -27.56 16.02 20.99
N ALA A 802 -27.97 16.86 21.95
CA ALA A 802 -27.93 16.54 23.38
C ALA A 802 -28.89 15.41 23.74
N GLU A 803 -30.05 15.33 23.09
CA GLU A 803 -30.99 14.21 23.20
C GLU A 803 -30.38 12.90 22.66
N LYS A 804 -29.69 12.98 21.52
CA LYS A 804 -29.10 11.81 20.86
C LYS A 804 -27.81 11.32 21.53
N PHE A 805 -27.05 12.23 22.12
CA PHE A 805 -25.75 11.97 22.73
C PHE A 805 -25.70 12.47 24.18
N PRO A 806 -26.56 11.97 25.07
CA PRO A 806 -26.73 12.53 26.41
C PRO A 806 -25.49 12.40 27.31
N GLN A 807 -24.51 11.55 26.95
CA GLN A 807 -23.27 11.37 27.70
C GLN A 807 -22.06 12.03 27.03
N ASN A 808 -22.26 12.76 25.92
CA ASN A 808 -21.18 13.46 25.25
C ASN A 808 -21.00 14.86 25.85
N SER A 809 -19.85 15.08 26.48
CA SER A 809 -19.53 16.34 27.16
C SER A 809 -19.36 17.51 26.21
N ASP A 810 -18.82 17.29 25.00
CA ASP A 810 -18.62 18.35 24.00
C ASP A 810 -19.97 18.87 23.49
N VAL A 811 -20.93 17.98 23.23
CA VAL A 811 -22.30 18.35 22.84
C VAL A 811 -22.98 19.17 23.93
N ARG A 812 -22.91 18.72 25.20
CA ARG A 812 -23.48 19.45 26.32
C ARG A 812 -22.77 20.78 26.55
N PHE A 813 -21.45 20.84 26.39
CA PHE A 813 -20.70 22.08 26.47
C PHE A 813 -21.19 23.09 25.43
N GLU A 814 -21.34 22.67 24.18
CA GLU A 814 -21.87 23.53 23.12
C GLU A 814 -23.32 23.96 23.37
N GLN A 815 -24.14 23.09 23.97
CA GLN A 815 -25.51 23.43 24.39
C GLN A 815 -25.50 24.55 25.45
N GLY A 816 -24.64 24.41 26.47
CA GLY A 816 -24.44 25.42 27.51
C GLY A 816 -23.92 26.74 26.94
N ARG A 817 -23.00 26.67 25.97
CA ARG A 817 -22.47 27.85 25.27
C ARG A 817 -23.55 28.60 24.52
N ILE A 818 -24.45 27.89 23.85
CA ILE A 818 -25.58 28.52 23.15
C ILE A 818 -26.60 29.11 24.13
N ALA A 819 -26.89 28.43 25.24
CA ALA A 819 -27.73 28.99 26.31
C ALA A 819 -27.12 30.28 26.90
N TYR A 820 -25.81 30.27 27.15
CA TYR A 820 -25.07 31.46 27.61
C TYR A 820 -25.17 32.61 26.61
N ASN A 821 -24.99 32.34 25.31
CA ASN A 821 -25.09 33.35 24.26
C ASN A 821 -26.53 33.87 24.07
N GLN A 822 -27.55 33.08 24.44
CA GLN A 822 -28.94 33.51 24.55
C GLN A 822 -29.23 34.28 25.86
N LYS A 823 -28.24 34.48 26.72
CA LYS A 823 -28.35 35.08 28.07
C LYS A 823 -29.23 34.29 29.04
N ASP A 824 -29.48 33.01 28.75
CA ASP A 824 -30.14 32.08 29.67
C ASP A 824 -29.11 31.48 30.62
N TYR A 825 -28.63 32.32 31.54
CA TYR A 825 -27.56 31.95 32.48
C TYR A 825 -27.97 30.84 33.46
N VAL A 826 -29.27 30.70 33.75
CA VAL A 826 -29.79 29.64 34.62
C VAL A 826 -29.66 28.29 33.93
N GLN A 827 -30.08 28.20 32.66
CA GLN A 827 -29.93 26.97 31.90
C GLN A 827 -28.45 26.68 31.63
N ALA A 828 -27.66 27.69 31.29
CA ALA A 828 -26.21 27.54 31.06
C ALA A 828 -25.48 26.99 32.31
N GLU A 829 -25.76 27.52 33.50
CA GLU A 829 -25.19 27.00 34.77
C GLU A 829 -25.52 25.52 34.96
N SER A 830 -26.80 25.16 34.77
CA SER A 830 -27.26 23.77 34.92
C SER A 830 -26.53 22.84 33.95
N ILE A 831 -26.38 23.25 32.69
CA ILE A 831 -25.73 22.43 31.66
C ILE A 831 -24.23 22.32 31.90
N PHE A 832 -23.52 23.43 32.12
CA PHE A 832 -22.07 23.39 32.37
C PHE A 832 -21.75 22.63 33.66
N SER A 833 -22.57 22.75 34.70
CA SER A 833 -22.45 21.92 35.90
C SER A 833 -22.59 20.43 35.61
N ALA A 834 -23.46 20.05 34.67
CA ALA A 834 -23.58 18.66 34.22
C ALA A 834 -22.34 18.22 33.42
N VAL A 835 -21.76 19.10 32.59
CA VAL A 835 -20.49 18.83 31.86
C VAL A 835 -19.35 18.56 32.84
N VAL A 836 -19.17 19.42 33.85
CA VAL A 836 -18.14 19.24 34.89
C VAL A 836 -18.37 17.97 35.70
N LYS A 837 -19.62 17.57 35.96
CA LYS A 837 -19.92 16.28 36.62
C LYS A 837 -19.54 15.07 35.74
N LEU A 838 -19.77 15.14 34.44
CA LEU A 838 -19.37 14.09 33.50
C LEU A 838 -17.86 14.05 33.29
N THR A 839 -17.22 15.22 33.25
CA THR A 839 -15.80 15.38 32.92
C THR A 839 -15.19 16.43 33.85
N PRO A 840 -14.74 16.02 35.05
CA PRO A 840 -14.27 16.95 36.09
C PRO A 840 -13.05 17.80 35.73
N ASN A 841 -12.33 17.46 34.66
CA ASN A 841 -11.17 18.21 34.19
C ASN A 841 -11.46 18.95 32.86
N HIS A 842 -12.72 19.21 32.53
CA HIS A 842 -13.09 19.91 31.31
C HIS A 842 -12.84 21.43 31.45
N ALA A 843 -11.62 21.87 31.15
CA ALA A 843 -11.18 23.26 31.34
C ALA A 843 -12.17 24.32 30.80
N ASN A 844 -12.63 24.16 29.55
CA ASN A 844 -13.54 25.13 28.94
C ASN A 844 -14.88 25.22 29.68
N ALA A 845 -15.35 24.13 30.30
CA ALA A 845 -16.62 24.12 31.01
C ALA A 845 -16.50 24.80 32.37
N HIS A 846 -15.38 24.61 33.07
CA HIS A 846 -15.05 25.39 34.27
C HIS A 846 -14.95 26.88 33.95
N TYR A 847 -14.24 27.23 32.87
CA TYR A 847 -14.12 28.62 32.44
C TYR A 847 -15.49 29.24 32.12
N SER A 848 -16.33 28.55 31.33
CA SER A 848 -17.67 29.03 31.00
C SER A 848 -18.61 29.10 32.21
N LEU A 849 -18.47 28.19 33.17
CA LEU A 849 -19.23 28.25 34.43
C LEU A 849 -18.79 29.45 35.28
N GLY A 850 -17.49 29.77 35.30
CA GLY A 850 -16.95 30.99 35.91
C GLY A 850 -17.56 32.26 35.29
N LEU A 851 -17.60 32.32 33.96
CA LEU A 851 -18.27 33.43 33.24
C LEU A 851 -19.76 33.52 33.58
N VAL A 852 -20.48 32.39 33.65
CA VAL A 852 -21.90 32.37 34.05
C VAL A 852 -22.08 32.95 35.46
N TYR A 853 -21.25 32.56 36.42
CA TYR A 853 -21.35 33.09 37.79
C TYR A 853 -21.05 34.59 37.85
N GLN A 854 -20.05 35.05 37.10
CA GLN A 854 -19.73 36.48 37.00
C GLN A 854 -20.91 37.27 36.40
N GLN A 855 -21.53 36.79 35.32
CA GLN A 855 -22.72 37.42 34.73
C GLN A 855 -23.93 37.45 35.68
N ARG A 856 -23.94 36.57 36.70
CA ARG A 856 -24.96 36.52 37.75
C ARG A 856 -24.58 37.28 39.03
N GLY A 857 -23.37 37.86 39.10
CA GLY A 857 -22.84 38.58 40.26
C GLY A 857 -22.40 37.67 41.42
N ASP A 858 -22.03 36.42 41.16
CA ASP A 858 -21.49 35.48 42.16
C ASP A 858 -19.98 35.31 41.99
N ASP A 859 -19.24 36.33 42.40
CA ASP A 859 -17.79 36.42 42.17
C ASP A 859 -17.01 35.35 42.95
N VAL A 860 -17.54 34.90 44.08
CA VAL A 860 -16.94 33.82 44.89
C VAL A 860 -16.94 32.51 44.12
N ARG A 861 -18.07 32.12 43.53
CA ARG A 861 -18.13 30.91 42.70
C ARG A 861 -17.41 31.10 41.37
N ALA A 862 -17.45 32.29 40.77
CA ALA A 862 -16.71 32.59 39.55
C ALA A 862 -15.20 32.38 39.74
N LEU A 863 -14.64 32.96 40.81
CA LEU A 863 -13.23 32.82 41.15
C LEU A 863 -12.84 31.36 41.36
N ALA A 864 -13.66 30.58 42.07
CA ALA A 864 -13.41 29.16 42.31
C ALA A 864 -13.32 28.34 41.00
N GLU A 865 -14.17 28.63 40.01
CA GLU A 865 -14.15 27.93 38.72
C GLU A 865 -12.99 28.39 37.80
N PHE A 866 -12.61 29.66 37.83
CA PHE A 866 -11.42 30.14 37.12
C PHE A 866 -10.12 29.57 37.71
N GLU A 867 -10.04 29.45 39.03
CA GLU A 867 -8.91 28.81 39.71
C GLU A 867 -8.79 27.32 39.34
N LYS A 868 -9.91 26.60 39.20
CA LYS A 868 -9.91 25.23 38.66
C LYS A 868 -9.46 25.19 37.21
N THR A 869 -9.95 26.10 36.37
CA THR A 869 -9.51 26.22 34.97
C THR A 869 -8.01 26.37 34.92
N ARG A 870 -7.45 27.28 35.74
CA ARG A 870 -6.01 27.52 35.85
C ARG A 870 -5.25 26.27 36.30
N ALA A 871 -5.77 25.54 37.28
CA ALA A 871 -5.16 24.30 37.74
C ALA A 871 -5.10 23.22 36.63
N ILE A 872 -6.05 23.24 35.69
CA ILE A 872 -6.11 22.31 34.56
C ILE A 872 -5.23 22.76 33.39
N THR A 873 -5.29 24.04 32.99
CA THR A 873 -4.63 24.56 31.77
C THR A 873 -3.26 25.17 32.01
N GLY A 874 -2.93 25.47 33.27
CA GLY A 874 -1.85 26.39 33.61
C GLY A 874 -2.27 27.86 33.50
N PRO A 875 -1.41 28.79 33.93
CA PRO A 875 -1.68 30.22 33.90
C PRO A 875 -1.72 30.75 32.46
N ASN A 876 -2.69 31.63 32.18
CA ASN A 876 -2.82 32.36 30.92
C ASN A 876 -3.15 33.83 31.25
N VAL A 877 -2.58 34.77 30.50
CA VAL A 877 -2.79 36.22 30.63
C VAL A 877 -4.26 36.60 30.79
N GLU A 878 -5.17 36.07 29.96
CA GLU A 878 -6.60 36.41 30.05
C GLU A 878 -7.25 35.86 31.31
N LEU A 879 -6.92 34.62 31.68
CA LEU A 879 -7.45 33.96 32.87
C LEU A 879 -6.95 34.62 34.16
N GLU A 880 -5.68 35.01 34.19
CA GLU A 880 -5.08 35.73 35.33
C GLU A 880 -5.67 37.12 35.49
N LYS A 881 -5.99 37.83 34.38
CA LYS A 881 -6.71 39.12 34.46
C LYS A 881 -8.06 38.96 35.14
N LEU A 882 -8.84 37.94 34.76
CA LEU A 882 -10.14 37.62 35.37
C LEU A 882 -10.02 37.23 36.85
N ILE A 883 -9.05 36.39 37.19
CA ILE A 883 -8.81 35.97 38.58
C ILE A 883 -8.41 37.16 39.45
N ASN A 884 -7.54 38.03 38.94
CA ASN A 884 -7.07 39.20 39.70
C ASN A 884 -8.13 40.28 39.83
N SER A 885 -8.99 40.49 38.82
CA SER A 885 -10.10 41.44 38.95
C SER A 885 -11.07 41.04 40.06
N LEU A 886 -11.42 39.74 40.12
CA LEU A 886 -12.36 39.21 41.12
C LEU A 886 -11.77 39.08 42.54
N LYS A 887 -10.45 39.20 42.71
CA LYS A 887 -9.78 39.22 44.02
C LYS A 887 -9.65 40.64 44.60
N ASN A 888 -9.78 41.65 43.75
CA ASN A 888 -9.51 43.05 44.09
C ASN A 888 -10.80 43.89 44.25
N GLU A 889 -11.96 43.28 44.03
CA GLU A 889 -13.31 43.80 44.39
C GLU A 889 -13.79 43.17 45.70
#